data_AF-A0A962MWV7-F1
#
_entry.id   AF-A0A962MWV7-F1
#
_cell.length_a   1.000
_cell.length_b   1.000
_cell.length_c   1.000
_cell.angle_alpha   90.00
_cell.angle_beta   90.00
_cell.angle_gamma   90.00
#
_symmetry.space_group_name_H-M   'P 1'
#
loop_
_entity.id
_entity.type
_entity.pdbx_description
1 polymer ?
#
loop_
_entity_poly.entity_id
_entity_poly.type
_entity_poly.pdbx_seq_one_letter_code
_entity_poly.pdbx_strand_id
1 'polypeptide(L)'
;MVSADTLRGIAFFEGLRTPVLDNLAAAATIVELDNNASVARQHDRAIALFLLLSGNVQFLIEVEGRGKLLVGVGREPGLVIGWSVFRAPYRYTSTVRCEGPCRLLRIPHHVIDDLIDNDPASGLVLLRHVNEALARRLESERERLIDAAATGTVVPPSLPDPIVQTDVSWTADSLQSSQVMVDFLNHSPMFEGLEPRVLDWLAHQAVVETLAPDSELFRQHGIAEHLYLLVDGRVGISYCTGSGERCVFLRAVEAVGDPIGWSALVDPRRYRTSAFAIDVAHVVAMPSNTLEHLCEQKPELGVQILRRVLRAISSRLRFTRIRMVARRYGEQVQAMRAILDQAAESLPVSSALHKIPHLLENRLTLADAFHALELTRAHGNATERNLAELSLELLQDVHRELQFYQGLQKAYETVANAPADLSPAQVRRQSMQVFIELFEPLSWRTAGEELLPDTPGNIVIMNHLENHMDTMLPNEFRLTLDSHFVSSMILYRRYGEAPVRVVRKPETGWFGYQQYFDRLDYLYVYPGDVDEEDQDQALTRERRNHQFVERAAAHLRAGRNLVIAPEGRCSSTENSPGPFRAGAFRLAAAVDPEPWIVPVAVANFDKRLTRTTTAAIVFTPFRLSQHVADPGDRTALFDFVNRLQHDYEGYVQRAIALANS
;
A
#
# COMPACT_ATOMS: atom_id res chain seq x y z
N MET A 1 -47.20 -0.26 -22.68
CA MET A 1 -46.51 0.89 -23.29
C MET A 1 -46.11 1.84 -22.18
N VAL A 2 -44.93 2.44 -22.26
CA VAL A 2 -44.48 3.45 -21.30
C VAL A 2 -45.15 4.78 -21.69
N SER A 3 -45.78 5.49 -20.76
CA SER A 3 -46.33 6.83 -21.01
C SER A 3 -45.39 7.91 -20.49
N ALA A 4 -45.48 9.12 -21.04
CA ALA A 4 -44.74 10.27 -20.51
C ALA A 4 -45.12 10.57 -19.05
N ASP A 5 -46.36 10.34 -18.64
CA ASP A 5 -46.78 10.43 -17.24
C ASP A 5 -46.06 9.42 -16.34
N THR A 6 -45.80 8.21 -16.86
CA THR A 6 -45.01 7.20 -16.13
C THR A 6 -43.58 7.70 -15.93
N LEU A 7 -42.97 8.28 -16.96
CA LEU A 7 -41.60 8.84 -16.85
C LEU A 7 -41.55 10.03 -15.90
N ARG A 8 -42.55 10.92 -15.94
CA ARG A 8 -42.64 12.10 -15.08
C ARG A 8 -42.70 11.74 -13.59
N GLY A 9 -43.23 10.56 -13.25
CA GLY A 9 -43.26 10.06 -11.87
C GLY A 9 -41.92 9.51 -11.35
N ILE A 10 -40.88 9.44 -12.18
CA ILE A 10 -39.56 8.95 -11.79
C ILE A 10 -38.62 10.15 -11.64
N ALA A 11 -38.04 10.34 -10.44
CA ALA A 11 -37.17 11.48 -10.12
C ALA A 11 -36.01 11.68 -11.12
N PHE A 12 -35.50 10.60 -11.70
CA PHE A 12 -34.46 10.64 -12.74
C PHE A 12 -34.83 11.46 -14.00
N PHE A 13 -36.12 11.66 -14.30
CA PHE A 13 -36.58 12.44 -15.45
C PHE A 13 -37.14 13.82 -15.07
N GLU A 14 -36.98 14.25 -13.81
CA GLU A 14 -37.40 15.58 -13.36
C GLU A 14 -36.71 16.69 -14.19
N GLY A 15 -37.37 17.82 -14.41
CA GLY A 15 -36.81 18.92 -15.20
C GLY A 15 -36.73 18.69 -16.73
N LEU A 16 -37.02 17.48 -17.23
CA LEU A 16 -37.14 17.25 -18.68
C LEU A 16 -38.46 17.79 -19.24
N ARG A 17 -38.38 18.36 -20.45
CA ARG A 17 -39.55 18.94 -21.14
C ARG A 17 -40.50 17.84 -21.62
N THR A 18 -41.80 18.14 -21.69
CA THR A 18 -42.82 17.18 -22.13
C THR A 18 -42.54 16.53 -23.50
N PRO A 19 -42.14 17.26 -24.56
CA PRO A 19 -41.83 16.64 -25.85
C PRO A 19 -40.67 15.63 -25.79
N VAL A 20 -39.71 15.87 -24.89
CA VAL A 20 -38.58 14.96 -24.64
C VAL A 20 -39.06 13.73 -23.88
N LEU A 21 -39.91 13.90 -22.87
CA LEU A 21 -40.53 12.77 -22.16
C LEU A 21 -41.38 11.92 -23.10
N ASP A 22 -42.13 12.53 -24.03
CA ASP A 22 -42.92 11.82 -25.03
C ASP A 22 -42.02 10.98 -25.96
N ASN A 23 -40.92 11.56 -26.45
CA ASN A 23 -39.95 10.86 -27.29
C ASN A 23 -39.28 9.69 -26.54
N LEU A 24 -38.82 9.93 -25.31
CA LEU A 24 -38.24 8.88 -24.47
C LEU A 24 -39.26 7.77 -24.18
N ALA A 25 -40.51 8.13 -23.86
CA ALA A 25 -41.57 7.16 -23.57
C ALA A 25 -41.93 6.30 -24.79
N ALA A 26 -41.95 6.90 -25.98
CA ALA A 26 -42.23 6.20 -27.23
C ALA A 26 -41.19 5.12 -27.55
N ALA A 27 -39.92 5.36 -27.20
CA ALA A 27 -38.83 4.41 -27.44
C ALA A 27 -38.51 3.50 -26.23
N ALA A 28 -39.00 3.83 -25.03
CA ALA A 28 -38.72 3.07 -23.83
C ALA A 28 -39.57 1.79 -23.74
N THR A 29 -38.97 0.73 -23.21
CA THR A 29 -39.66 -0.53 -22.95
C THR A 29 -39.53 -0.95 -21.49
N ILE A 30 -40.53 -1.67 -20.99
CA ILE A 30 -40.43 -2.37 -19.71
C ILE A 30 -39.88 -3.76 -19.99
N VAL A 31 -38.80 -4.12 -19.30
CA VAL A 31 -38.17 -5.43 -19.38
C VAL A 31 -38.35 -6.12 -18.03
N GLU A 32 -38.92 -7.31 -18.05
CA GLU A 32 -39.05 -8.18 -16.89
C GLU A 32 -38.04 -9.33 -17.03
N LEU A 33 -37.23 -9.52 -16.01
CA LEU A 33 -36.11 -10.44 -16.00
C LEU A 33 -36.20 -11.35 -14.78
N ASP A 34 -36.02 -12.64 -15.00
CA ASP A 34 -36.02 -13.64 -13.95
C ASP A 34 -34.75 -13.57 -13.08
N ASN A 35 -34.78 -14.31 -11.96
CA ASN A 35 -33.61 -14.47 -11.12
C ASN A 35 -32.39 -14.93 -11.93
N ASN A 36 -31.21 -14.37 -11.63
CA ASN A 36 -29.94 -14.59 -12.31
C ASN A 36 -29.85 -14.13 -13.78
N ALA A 37 -30.90 -13.56 -14.36
CA ALA A 37 -30.80 -12.94 -15.68
C ALA A 37 -29.82 -11.74 -15.65
N SER A 38 -29.03 -11.58 -16.71
CA SER A 38 -28.08 -10.48 -16.83
C SER A 38 -28.74 -9.27 -17.48
N VAL A 39 -28.70 -8.11 -16.82
CA VAL A 39 -29.12 -6.82 -17.38
C VAL A 39 -28.01 -6.28 -18.30
N ALA A 40 -26.76 -6.41 -17.86
CA ALA A 40 -25.56 -5.98 -18.57
C ALA A 40 -24.43 -6.95 -18.25
N ARG A 41 -23.51 -7.16 -19.19
CA ARG A 41 -22.29 -7.96 -18.97
C ARG A 41 -21.07 -7.07 -19.16
N GLN A 42 -20.07 -7.25 -18.30
CA GLN A 42 -18.82 -6.50 -18.38
C GLN A 42 -18.20 -6.66 -19.78
N HIS A 43 -17.63 -5.57 -20.32
CA HIS A 43 -17.04 -5.50 -21.66
C HIS A 43 -18.01 -5.63 -22.85
N ASP A 44 -19.29 -5.94 -22.65
CA ASP A 44 -20.26 -5.85 -23.74
C ASP A 44 -20.49 -4.38 -24.13
N ARG A 45 -20.87 -4.16 -25.39
CA ARG A 45 -21.32 -2.85 -25.88
C ARG A 45 -22.48 -2.35 -25.01
N ALA A 46 -22.40 -1.10 -24.58
CA ALA A 46 -23.48 -0.41 -23.89
C ALA A 46 -24.59 -0.10 -24.90
N ILE A 47 -25.70 -0.83 -24.81
CA ILE A 47 -26.80 -0.76 -25.78
C ILE A 47 -27.98 0.08 -25.31
N ALA A 48 -28.10 0.29 -24.00
CA ALA A 48 -29.24 0.97 -23.38
C ALA A 48 -28.90 1.47 -21.98
N LEU A 49 -29.63 2.50 -21.56
CA LEU A 49 -29.79 2.89 -20.16
C LEU A 49 -30.94 2.08 -19.56
N PHE A 50 -30.77 1.66 -18.31
CA PHE A 50 -31.79 0.96 -17.56
C PHE A 50 -32.06 1.66 -16.23
N LEU A 51 -33.32 1.71 -15.82
CA LEU A 51 -33.73 2.14 -14.49
C LEU A 51 -34.47 1.00 -13.81
N LEU A 52 -34.03 0.59 -12.62
CA LEU A 52 -34.70 -0.43 -11.83
C LEU A 52 -36.04 0.12 -11.35
N LEU A 53 -37.15 -0.51 -11.69
CA LEU A 53 -38.49 -0.13 -11.20
C LEU A 53 -38.86 -0.94 -9.96
N SER A 54 -38.53 -2.23 -9.96
CA SER A 54 -38.67 -3.13 -8.82
C SER A 54 -37.73 -4.33 -8.92
N GLY A 55 -37.42 -4.96 -7.79
CA GLY A 55 -36.48 -6.08 -7.69
C GLY A 55 -35.12 -5.67 -7.13
N ASN A 56 -34.14 -6.57 -7.17
CA ASN A 56 -32.78 -6.33 -6.69
C ASN A 56 -31.76 -6.73 -7.76
N VAL A 57 -30.65 -6.01 -7.85
CA VAL A 57 -29.56 -6.35 -8.77
C VAL A 57 -28.22 -6.45 -8.04
N GLN A 58 -27.39 -7.39 -8.49
CA GLN A 58 -26.01 -7.57 -8.09
C GLN A 58 -25.08 -6.95 -9.14
N PHE A 59 -24.07 -6.22 -8.68
CA PHE A 59 -22.95 -5.75 -9.49
C PHE A 59 -21.77 -6.69 -9.29
N LEU A 60 -21.24 -7.22 -10.39
CA LEU A 60 -20.11 -8.15 -10.37
C LEU A 60 -18.96 -7.65 -11.24
N ILE A 61 -17.73 -7.83 -10.76
CA ILE A 61 -16.51 -7.64 -11.54
C ILE A 61 -15.95 -9.02 -11.87
N GLU A 62 -15.66 -9.23 -13.16
CA GLU A 62 -14.98 -10.41 -13.64
C GLU A 62 -13.46 -10.23 -13.48
N VAL A 63 -12.84 -11.19 -12.81
CA VAL A 63 -11.40 -11.24 -12.55
C VAL A 63 -10.85 -12.53 -13.10
N GLU A 64 -9.77 -12.43 -13.88
CA GLU A 64 -9.09 -13.56 -14.49
C GLU A 64 -8.69 -14.59 -13.41
N GLY A 65 -8.99 -15.87 -13.65
CA GLY A 65 -8.72 -16.97 -12.71
C GLY A 65 -9.69 -17.10 -11.53
N ARG A 66 -10.56 -16.12 -11.27
CA ARG A 66 -11.54 -16.13 -10.15
C ARG A 66 -13.01 -16.08 -10.59
N GLY A 67 -13.27 -15.64 -11.82
CA GLY A 67 -14.64 -15.47 -12.32
C GLY A 67 -15.30 -14.20 -11.79
N LYS A 68 -16.63 -14.24 -11.59
CA LYS A 68 -17.44 -13.06 -11.26
C LYS A 68 -17.54 -12.85 -9.75
N LEU A 69 -16.96 -11.76 -9.27
CA LEU A 69 -16.91 -11.38 -7.87
C LEU A 69 -17.95 -10.31 -7.56
N LEU A 70 -18.77 -10.53 -6.53
CA LEU A 70 -19.78 -9.58 -6.09
C LEU A 70 -19.13 -8.34 -5.47
N VAL A 71 -19.41 -7.16 -6.02
CA VAL A 71 -18.88 -5.89 -5.53
C VAL A 71 -19.95 -4.97 -4.95
N GLY A 72 -21.23 -5.23 -5.23
CA GLY A 72 -22.31 -4.45 -4.64
C GLY A 72 -23.69 -4.99 -5.00
N VAL A 73 -24.71 -4.53 -4.26
CA VAL A 73 -26.13 -4.82 -4.51
C VAL A 73 -26.87 -3.49 -4.58
N GLY A 74 -27.82 -3.39 -5.52
CA GLY A 74 -28.72 -2.25 -5.67
C GLY A 74 -30.17 -2.69 -5.58
N ARG A 75 -30.97 -1.96 -4.79
CA ARG A 75 -32.37 -2.31 -4.47
C ARG A 75 -33.34 -1.14 -4.68
N GLU A 76 -32.81 0.04 -4.94
CA GLU A 76 -33.59 1.28 -4.97
C GLU A 76 -34.35 1.43 -6.29
N PRO A 77 -35.67 1.72 -6.25
CA PRO A 77 -36.39 2.17 -7.43
C PRO A 77 -35.72 3.43 -8.01
N GLY A 78 -35.57 3.48 -9.34
CA GLY A 78 -34.83 4.52 -10.05
C GLY A 78 -33.32 4.27 -10.15
N LEU A 79 -32.80 3.14 -9.65
CA LEU A 79 -31.37 2.81 -9.75
C LEU A 79 -30.91 2.79 -11.22
N VAL A 80 -29.95 3.66 -11.53
CA VAL A 80 -29.39 3.81 -12.88
C VAL A 80 -28.39 2.68 -13.19
N ILE A 81 -28.66 1.91 -14.24
CA ILE A 81 -27.83 0.83 -14.77
C ILE A 81 -27.53 1.13 -16.24
N GLY A 82 -26.36 0.75 -16.74
CA GLY A 82 -26.01 0.99 -18.13
C GLY A 82 -25.67 2.44 -18.49
N TRP A 83 -25.35 3.28 -17.50
CA TRP A 83 -24.83 4.65 -17.69
C TRP A 83 -23.58 4.72 -18.60
N SER A 84 -22.93 3.59 -18.88
CA SER A 84 -21.84 3.49 -19.86
C SER A 84 -22.23 3.97 -21.26
N VAL A 85 -23.52 4.10 -21.58
CA VAL A 85 -24.00 4.75 -22.83
C VAL A 85 -23.58 6.21 -22.94
N PHE A 86 -23.26 6.90 -21.83
CA PHE A 86 -22.82 8.30 -21.85
C PHE A 86 -21.30 8.47 -21.97
N ARG A 87 -20.54 7.36 -22.04
CA ARG A 87 -19.07 7.38 -21.96
C ARG A 87 -18.45 6.46 -23.03
N ALA A 88 -17.66 7.04 -23.92
CA ALA A 88 -16.79 6.29 -24.83
C ALA A 88 -15.82 5.37 -24.03
N PRO A 89 -15.58 4.12 -24.48
CA PRO A 89 -15.96 3.50 -25.77
C PRO A 89 -17.34 2.80 -25.77
N TYR A 90 -18.28 3.20 -24.91
CA TYR A 90 -19.63 2.63 -24.82
C TYR A 90 -19.59 1.14 -24.49
N ARG A 91 -18.96 0.83 -23.36
CA ARG A 91 -18.77 -0.54 -22.83
C ARG A 91 -19.18 -0.61 -21.38
N TYR A 92 -19.91 -1.65 -21.00
CA TYR A 92 -20.30 -1.84 -19.61
C TYR A 92 -19.08 -2.15 -18.74
N THR A 93 -18.97 -1.44 -17.62
CA THR A 93 -17.82 -1.55 -16.71
C THR A 93 -17.95 -2.68 -15.68
N SER A 94 -19.12 -3.31 -15.59
CA SER A 94 -19.40 -4.39 -14.64
C SER A 94 -20.56 -5.23 -15.15
N THR A 95 -20.60 -6.50 -14.79
CA THR A 95 -21.78 -7.34 -14.98
C THR A 95 -22.86 -6.93 -13.98
N VAL A 96 -24.12 -6.83 -14.42
CA VAL A 96 -25.27 -6.56 -13.58
C VAL A 96 -26.27 -7.70 -13.75
N ARG A 97 -26.62 -8.35 -12.64
CA ARG A 97 -27.46 -9.56 -12.62
C ARG A 97 -28.63 -9.40 -11.65
N CYS A 98 -29.80 -9.88 -12.02
CA CYS A 98 -30.98 -9.87 -11.16
C CYS A 98 -30.82 -10.84 -9.97
N GLU A 99 -31.17 -10.39 -8.78
CA GLU A 99 -31.31 -11.16 -7.54
C GLU A 99 -32.81 -11.27 -7.22
N GLY A 100 -33.44 -12.33 -7.73
CA GLY A 100 -34.89 -12.44 -7.86
C GLY A 100 -35.44 -11.75 -9.12
N PRO A 101 -36.77 -11.81 -9.35
CA PRO A 101 -37.41 -11.13 -10.47
C PRO A 101 -37.20 -9.62 -10.41
N CYS A 102 -36.82 -9.02 -11.55
CA CYS A 102 -36.63 -7.58 -11.69
C CYS A 102 -37.47 -7.01 -12.81
N ARG A 103 -37.94 -5.79 -12.61
CA ARG A 103 -38.63 -5.00 -13.63
C ARG A 103 -37.84 -3.73 -13.88
N LEU A 104 -37.43 -3.52 -15.13
CA LEU A 104 -36.58 -2.40 -15.51
C LEU A 104 -37.21 -1.60 -16.64
N LEU A 105 -37.08 -0.28 -16.58
CA LEU A 105 -37.29 0.58 -17.73
C LEU A 105 -36.01 0.56 -18.57
N ARG A 106 -36.11 0.29 -19.87
CA ARG A 106 -35.00 0.26 -20.82
C ARG A 106 -35.16 1.38 -21.84
N ILE A 107 -34.14 2.22 -21.99
CA ILE A 107 -34.06 3.28 -23.00
C ILE A 107 -32.87 2.98 -23.92
N PRO A 108 -33.10 2.75 -25.24
CA PRO A 108 -32.00 2.49 -26.18
C PRO A 108 -30.99 3.64 -26.25
N HIS A 109 -29.70 3.33 -26.41
CA HIS A 109 -28.64 4.35 -26.43
C HIS A 109 -28.81 5.40 -27.56
N HIS A 110 -29.22 4.98 -28.77
CA HIS A 110 -29.39 5.92 -29.89
C HIS A 110 -30.41 7.03 -29.60
N VAL A 111 -31.46 6.75 -28.81
CA VAL A 111 -32.45 7.75 -28.40
C VAL A 111 -31.83 8.81 -27.48
N ILE A 112 -30.87 8.38 -26.66
CA ILE A 112 -30.13 9.27 -25.76
C ILE A 112 -29.13 10.11 -26.56
N ASP A 113 -28.44 9.51 -27.53
CA ASP A 113 -27.52 10.23 -28.42
C ASP A 113 -28.30 11.28 -29.25
N ASP A 114 -29.39 10.87 -29.90
CA ASP A 114 -30.29 11.77 -30.64
C ASP A 114 -30.84 12.90 -29.75
N LEU A 115 -31.16 12.60 -28.49
CA LEU A 115 -31.60 13.62 -27.52
C LEU A 115 -30.49 14.63 -27.23
N ILE A 116 -29.28 14.16 -26.97
CA ILE A 116 -28.15 15.03 -26.64
C ILE A 116 -27.78 15.91 -27.84
N ASP A 117 -27.86 15.38 -29.05
CA ASP A 117 -27.50 16.11 -30.28
C ASP A 117 -28.58 17.13 -30.69
N ASN A 118 -29.87 16.79 -30.51
CA ASN A 118 -30.98 17.65 -30.94
C ASN A 118 -31.52 18.59 -29.83
N ASP A 119 -31.36 18.23 -28.57
CA ASP A 119 -31.74 19.06 -27.41
C ASP A 119 -30.68 18.96 -26.28
N PRO A 120 -29.52 19.62 -26.46
CA PRO A 120 -28.42 19.60 -25.51
C PRO A 120 -28.83 20.09 -24.10
N ALA A 121 -29.85 20.95 -23.98
CA ALA A 121 -30.38 21.39 -22.68
C ALA A 121 -31.00 20.24 -21.89
N SER A 122 -31.82 19.41 -22.54
CA SER A 122 -32.36 18.20 -21.91
C SER A 122 -31.27 17.13 -21.71
N GLY A 123 -30.30 17.04 -22.62
CA GLY A 123 -29.12 16.19 -22.46
C GLY A 123 -28.27 16.56 -21.23
N LEU A 124 -28.12 17.86 -20.95
CA LEU A 124 -27.45 18.38 -19.77
C LEU A 124 -28.16 17.95 -18.48
N VAL A 125 -29.48 18.12 -18.40
CA VAL A 125 -30.30 17.69 -17.25
C VAL A 125 -30.13 16.18 -17.01
N LEU A 126 -30.22 15.37 -18.07
CA LEU A 126 -30.03 13.92 -17.97
C LEU A 126 -28.65 13.54 -17.41
N LEU A 127 -27.59 14.21 -17.88
CA LEU A 127 -26.23 14.00 -17.38
C LEU A 127 -26.05 14.43 -15.92
N ARG A 128 -26.74 15.49 -15.45
CA ARG A 128 -26.73 15.88 -14.03
C ARG A 128 -27.25 14.73 -13.18
N HIS A 129 -28.39 14.15 -13.52
CA HIS A 129 -28.96 13.02 -12.78
C HIS A 129 -28.10 11.75 -12.84
N VAL A 130 -27.46 11.47 -13.97
CA VAL A 130 -26.52 10.33 -14.08
C VAL A 130 -25.30 10.54 -13.19
N ASN A 131 -24.70 11.74 -13.23
CA ASN A 131 -23.55 12.09 -12.39
C ASN A 131 -23.89 12.00 -10.90
N GLU A 132 -25.04 12.55 -10.51
CA GLU A 132 -25.54 12.52 -9.14
C GLU A 132 -25.76 11.07 -8.65
N ALA A 133 -26.40 10.23 -9.47
CA ALA A 133 -26.63 8.83 -9.14
C ALA A 133 -25.32 8.02 -9.01
N LEU A 134 -24.33 8.28 -9.86
CA LEU A 134 -23.03 7.62 -9.75
C LEU A 134 -22.21 8.13 -8.57
N ALA A 135 -22.30 9.43 -8.26
CA ALA A 135 -21.60 10.02 -7.15
C ALA A 135 -22.09 9.44 -5.81
N ARG A 136 -23.42 9.32 -5.63
CA ARG A 136 -24.02 8.60 -4.50
C ARG A 136 -23.53 7.16 -4.41
N ARG A 137 -23.51 6.45 -5.54
CA ARG A 137 -23.02 5.06 -5.58
C ARG A 137 -21.56 4.96 -5.15
N LEU A 138 -20.70 5.87 -5.61
CA LEU A 138 -19.29 5.91 -5.22
C LEU A 138 -19.12 6.12 -3.71
N GLU A 139 -19.91 7.00 -3.10
CA GLU A 139 -19.91 7.19 -1.64
C GLU A 139 -20.29 5.90 -0.91
N SER A 140 -21.38 5.24 -1.33
CA SER A 140 -21.80 3.98 -0.70
C SER A 140 -20.76 2.86 -0.82
N GLU A 141 -20.06 2.74 -1.96
CA GLU A 141 -18.98 1.73 -2.10
C GLU A 141 -17.73 2.10 -1.29
N ARG A 142 -17.43 3.39 -1.11
CA ARG A 142 -16.33 3.84 -0.23
C ARG A 142 -16.61 3.49 1.22
N GLU A 143 -17.83 3.72 1.70
CA GLU A 143 -18.24 3.35 3.04
C GLU A 143 -18.07 1.83 3.27
N ARG A 144 -18.54 0.99 2.33
CA ARG A 144 -18.33 -0.46 2.39
C ARG A 144 -16.85 -0.87 2.36
N LEU A 145 -16.01 -0.18 1.56
CA LEU A 145 -14.57 -0.44 1.51
C LEU A 145 -13.89 -0.13 2.86
N ILE A 146 -14.35 0.90 3.57
CA ILE A 146 -13.82 1.31 4.88
C ILE A 146 -14.29 0.37 5.98
N ASP A 147 -15.57 -0.02 5.97
CA ASP A 147 -16.10 -0.99 6.93
C ASP A 147 -15.40 -2.35 6.83
N ALA A 148 -14.98 -2.74 5.62
CA ALA A 148 -14.19 -3.94 5.39
C ALA A 148 -12.70 -3.80 5.80
N ALA A 149 -12.20 -2.59 6.10
CA ALA A 149 -10.83 -2.35 6.50
C ALA A 149 -10.65 -2.53 8.02
N ALA A 150 -9.85 -3.51 8.44
CA ALA A 150 -9.65 -3.87 9.85
C ALA A 150 -8.83 -2.84 10.66
N THR A 151 -8.22 -1.83 10.04
CA THR A 151 -7.42 -0.81 10.73
C THR A 151 -7.39 0.49 9.94
N GLY A 152 -7.35 1.62 10.66
CA GLY A 152 -7.27 2.96 10.10
C GLY A 152 -6.12 3.08 9.11
N THR A 153 -6.42 3.52 7.90
CA THR A 153 -5.37 3.86 6.93
C THR A 153 -4.80 5.18 7.37
N VAL A 154 -3.67 5.11 8.09
CA VAL A 154 -2.81 6.25 8.37
C VAL A 154 -2.44 6.87 7.02
N VAL A 155 -2.49 8.20 6.94
CA VAL A 155 -1.87 8.95 5.83
C VAL A 155 -0.45 8.41 5.70
N PRO A 156 -0.04 7.82 4.56
CA PRO A 156 1.34 7.37 4.42
C PRO A 156 2.25 8.56 4.81
N PRO A 157 3.20 8.38 5.75
CA PRO A 157 3.97 9.48 6.36
C PRO A 157 4.65 10.37 5.31
N SER A 158 4.86 9.81 4.13
CA SER A 158 4.99 10.49 2.85
C SER A 158 4.79 9.42 1.77
N LEU A 159 4.14 9.74 0.64
CA LEU A 159 4.40 8.97 -0.57
C LEU A 159 5.88 9.24 -0.94
N PRO A 160 6.65 8.22 -1.36
CA PRO A 160 8.03 8.44 -1.77
C PRO A 160 8.10 9.53 -2.83
N ASP A 161 9.15 10.35 -2.79
CA ASP A 161 9.35 11.39 -3.79
C ASP A 161 9.29 10.75 -5.18
N PRO A 162 8.62 11.40 -6.15
CA PRO A 162 8.61 10.90 -7.51
C PRO A 162 10.04 10.65 -7.97
N ILE A 163 10.30 9.44 -8.48
CA ILE A 163 11.62 9.02 -8.99
C ILE A 163 12.09 9.96 -10.11
N VAL A 164 11.15 10.64 -10.77
CA VAL A 164 11.37 11.56 -11.88
C VAL A 164 11.00 12.97 -11.44
N GLN A 165 11.98 13.87 -11.37
CA GLN A 165 11.73 15.31 -11.36
C GLN A 165 11.34 15.72 -12.79
N THR A 166 10.10 16.16 -12.98
CA THR A 166 9.68 16.75 -14.26
C THR A 166 9.94 18.24 -14.22
N ASP A 167 10.52 18.81 -15.29
CA ASP A 167 10.52 20.24 -15.52
C ASP A 167 9.07 20.71 -15.64
N VAL A 168 8.52 21.33 -14.58
CA VAL A 168 7.14 21.81 -14.57
C VAL A 168 7.09 23.13 -15.34
N SER A 169 6.44 23.12 -16.52
CA SER A 169 6.29 24.33 -17.35
C SER A 169 5.39 25.41 -16.72
N TRP A 170 4.62 25.07 -15.70
CA TRP A 170 3.67 25.95 -15.03
C TRP A 170 4.05 26.12 -13.56
N THR A 171 4.19 27.37 -13.13
CA THR A 171 4.40 27.75 -11.74
C THR A 171 3.28 28.70 -11.33
N ALA A 172 3.06 28.86 -10.02
CA ALA A 172 2.10 29.82 -9.51
C ALA A 172 2.31 31.24 -10.06
N ASP A 173 3.57 31.65 -10.23
CA ASP A 173 3.94 32.94 -10.80
C ASP A 173 3.67 33.02 -12.31
N SER A 174 3.99 31.96 -13.08
CA SER A 174 3.79 31.99 -14.53
C SER A 174 2.30 31.99 -14.92
N LEU A 175 1.44 31.37 -14.10
CA LEU A 175 -0.01 31.33 -14.29
C LEU A 175 -0.72 32.67 -14.07
N GLN A 176 -0.01 33.71 -13.60
CA GLN A 176 -0.54 35.08 -13.60
C GLN A 176 -0.73 35.64 -15.02
N SER A 177 -0.07 35.05 -16.01
CA SER A 177 -0.27 35.38 -17.43
C SER A 177 -1.48 34.64 -18.00
N SER A 178 -2.44 35.37 -18.58
CA SER A 178 -3.64 34.77 -19.20
C SER A 178 -3.28 33.70 -20.26
N GLN A 179 -2.25 33.95 -21.09
CA GLN A 179 -1.84 32.99 -22.11
C GLN A 179 -1.34 31.68 -21.50
N VAL A 180 -0.57 31.76 -20.41
CA VAL A 180 -0.05 30.58 -19.71
C VAL A 180 -1.17 29.83 -18.99
N MET A 181 -2.15 30.56 -18.43
CA MET A 181 -3.35 29.98 -17.84
C MET A 181 -4.19 29.24 -18.89
N VAL A 182 -4.38 29.82 -20.08
CA VAL A 182 -5.09 29.15 -21.19
C VAL A 182 -4.40 27.84 -21.57
N ASP A 183 -3.07 27.86 -21.70
CA ASP A 183 -2.29 26.67 -22.02
C ASP A 183 -2.41 25.60 -20.93
N PHE A 184 -2.41 26.00 -19.65
CA PHE A 184 -2.63 25.11 -18.50
C PHE A 184 -4.04 24.51 -18.49
N LEU A 185 -5.08 25.34 -18.67
CA LEU A 185 -6.46 24.87 -18.73
C LEU A 185 -6.65 23.87 -19.89
N ASN A 186 -6.03 24.14 -21.05
CA ASN A 186 -6.08 23.22 -22.18
C ASN A 186 -5.34 21.88 -21.92
N HIS A 187 -4.39 21.85 -20.99
CA HIS A 187 -3.70 20.63 -20.56
C HIS A 187 -4.50 19.82 -19.52
N SER A 188 -5.43 20.47 -18.81
CA SER A 188 -6.27 19.80 -17.82
C SER A 188 -7.26 18.83 -18.49
N PRO A 189 -7.38 17.57 -18.02
CA PRO A 189 -8.39 16.64 -18.50
C PRO A 189 -9.84 17.14 -18.35
N MET A 190 -10.08 18.20 -17.56
CA MET A 190 -11.39 18.82 -17.40
C MET A 190 -11.75 19.78 -18.55
N PHE A 191 -10.77 20.47 -19.13
CA PHE A 191 -10.99 21.54 -20.10
C PHE A 191 -10.26 21.34 -21.44
N GLU A 192 -9.48 20.25 -21.57
CA GLU A 192 -8.79 19.88 -22.82
C GLU A 192 -9.73 19.87 -24.03
N GLY A 193 -9.33 20.56 -25.11
CA GLY A 193 -10.08 20.58 -26.37
C GLY A 193 -11.36 21.43 -26.35
N LEU A 194 -11.60 22.24 -25.32
CA LEU A 194 -12.60 23.31 -25.39
C LEU A 194 -12.15 24.41 -26.37
N GLU A 195 -13.12 25.15 -26.91
CA GLU A 195 -12.82 26.25 -27.84
C GLU A 195 -11.87 27.28 -27.20
N PRO A 196 -10.88 27.82 -27.93
CA PRO A 196 -9.91 28.77 -27.39
C PRO A 196 -10.54 29.99 -26.72
N ARG A 197 -11.67 30.48 -27.26
CA ARG A 197 -12.41 31.61 -26.68
C ARG A 197 -13.05 31.28 -25.32
N VAL A 198 -13.46 30.03 -25.12
CA VAL A 198 -14.02 29.56 -23.84
C VAL A 198 -12.89 29.41 -22.83
N LEU A 199 -11.75 28.86 -23.23
CA LEU A 199 -10.57 28.74 -22.38
C LEU A 199 -10.04 30.11 -21.94
N ASP A 200 -9.96 31.08 -22.85
CA ASP A 200 -9.58 32.46 -22.53
C ASP A 200 -10.55 33.08 -21.53
N TRP A 201 -11.87 32.92 -21.74
CA TRP A 201 -12.85 33.39 -20.78
C TRP A 201 -12.70 32.73 -19.40
N LEU A 202 -12.53 31.40 -19.34
CA LEU A 202 -12.30 30.66 -18.10
C LEU A 202 -11.01 31.11 -17.40
N ALA A 203 -9.93 31.40 -18.15
CA ALA A 203 -8.67 31.89 -17.60
C ALA A 203 -8.85 33.20 -16.81
N HIS A 204 -9.76 34.08 -17.24
CA HIS A 204 -10.09 35.32 -16.51
C HIS A 204 -10.93 35.10 -15.24
N GLN A 205 -11.52 33.91 -15.06
CA GLN A 205 -12.31 33.54 -13.88
C GLN A 205 -11.52 32.67 -12.89
N ALA A 206 -10.39 32.13 -13.34
CA ALA A 206 -9.51 31.28 -12.57
C ALA A 206 -8.68 32.09 -11.56
N VAL A 207 -8.52 31.55 -10.35
CA VAL A 207 -7.65 32.13 -9.32
C VAL A 207 -6.59 31.10 -8.93
N VAL A 208 -5.33 31.52 -8.84
CA VAL A 208 -4.25 30.66 -8.34
C VAL A 208 -4.20 30.79 -6.81
N GLU A 209 -4.26 29.66 -6.12
CA GLU A 209 -4.15 29.58 -4.66
C GLU A 209 -2.89 28.80 -4.26
N THR A 210 -2.26 29.24 -3.17
CA THR A 210 -1.11 28.57 -2.56
C THR A 210 -1.53 27.94 -1.24
N LEU A 211 -1.22 26.66 -1.08
CA LEU A 211 -1.54 25.86 0.09
C LEU A 211 -0.27 25.56 0.87
N ALA A 212 -0.28 25.82 2.17
CA ALA A 212 0.79 25.39 3.07
C ALA A 212 0.64 23.89 3.38
N PRO A 213 1.72 23.17 3.74
CA PRO A 213 1.63 21.78 4.19
C PRO A 213 0.57 21.62 5.30
N ASP A 214 -0.16 20.52 5.25
CA ASP A 214 -1.27 20.16 6.15
C ASP A 214 -2.48 21.11 6.12
N SER A 215 -2.49 22.15 5.28
CA SER A 215 -3.64 23.06 5.17
C SER A 215 -4.84 22.38 4.51
N GLU A 216 -6.04 22.62 5.05
CA GLU A 216 -7.29 22.11 4.49
C GLU A 216 -7.68 22.93 3.25
N LEU A 217 -7.83 22.27 2.11
CA LEU A 217 -8.38 22.88 0.89
C LEU A 217 -9.91 22.92 0.95
N PHE A 218 -10.53 21.82 1.40
CA PHE A 218 -11.94 21.77 1.76
C PHE A 218 -12.29 20.55 2.60
N ARG A 219 -13.43 20.64 3.29
CA ARG A 219 -13.97 19.57 4.13
C ARG A 219 -15.13 18.83 3.48
N GLN A 220 -15.18 17.52 3.70
CA GLN A 220 -16.35 16.69 3.39
C GLN A 220 -17.63 17.31 3.94
N HIS A 221 -18.71 17.24 3.15
CA HIS A 221 -20.01 17.88 3.38
C HIS A 221 -20.02 19.41 3.34
N GLY A 222 -18.87 20.08 3.22
CA GLY A 222 -18.78 21.51 2.93
C GLY A 222 -19.45 21.89 1.61
N ILE A 223 -19.85 23.15 1.45
CA ILE A 223 -20.41 23.65 0.19
C ILE A 223 -19.30 23.61 -0.87
N ALA A 224 -19.61 23.06 -2.05
CA ALA A 224 -18.66 22.93 -3.14
C ALA A 224 -18.65 24.20 -4.01
N GLU A 225 -17.97 25.23 -3.54
CA GLU A 225 -17.89 26.55 -4.19
C GLU A 225 -16.91 26.57 -5.36
N HIS A 226 -15.92 25.68 -5.37
CA HIS A 226 -14.88 25.65 -6.40
C HIS A 226 -14.59 24.23 -6.88
N LEU A 227 -14.31 24.13 -8.18
CA LEU A 227 -13.52 23.05 -8.75
C LEU A 227 -12.06 23.50 -8.74
N TYR A 228 -11.13 22.65 -8.31
CA TYR A 228 -9.70 22.97 -8.30
C TYR A 228 -8.96 22.11 -9.32
N LEU A 229 -7.89 22.65 -9.90
CA LEU A 229 -6.94 21.93 -10.74
C LEU A 229 -5.55 22.01 -10.10
N LEU A 230 -4.87 20.89 -9.94
CA LEU A 230 -3.52 20.89 -9.37
C LEU A 230 -2.51 21.51 -10.33
N VAL A 231 -1.69 22.46 -9.85
CA VAL A 231 -0.58 23.05 -10.61
C VAL A 231 0.70 22.30 -10.30
N ASP A 232 1.06 22.25 -9.01
CA ASP A 232 2.23 21.53 -8.48
C ASP A 232 1.99 21.22 -6.99
N GLY A 233 2.89 20.42 -6.42
CA GLY A 233 2.75 19.86 -5.07
C GLY A 233 1.80 18.67 -5.02
N ARG A 234 1.36 18.29 -3.82
CA ARG A 234 0.51 17.11 -3.60
C ARG A 234 -0.69 17.45 -2.73
N VAL A 235 -1.87 17.07 -3.20
CA VAL A 235 -3.13 17.23 -2.45
C VAL A 235 -3.67 15.87 -2.04
N GLY A 236 -3.71 15.61 -0.74
CA GLY A 236 -4.30 14.43 -0.14
C GLY A 236 -5.83 14.49 -0.16
N ILE A 237 -6.46 13.35 -0.46
CA ILE A 237 -7.91 13.17 -0.43
C ILE A 237 -8.25 12.16 0.65
N SER A 238 -9.13 12.53 1.56
CA SER A 238 -9.64 11.65 2.62
C SER A 238 -11.16 11.54 2.59
N TYR A 239 -11.67 10.44 3.15
CA TYR A 239 -13.10 10.22 3.34
C TYR A 239 -13.35 9.77 4.75
N CYS A 240 -14.35 10.35 5.40
CA CYS A 240 -14.81 9.96 6.72
C CYS A 240 -16.16 9.26 6.62
N THR A 241 -16.36 8.19 7.38
CA THR A 241 -17.65 7.48 7.49
C THR A 241 -18.75 8.43 7.95
N GLY A 242 -20.02 8.07 7.72
CA GLY A 242 -21.16 8.90 8.15
C GLY A 242 -21.18 9.22 9.64
N SER A 243 -20.59 8.38 10.50
CA SER A 243 -20.42 8.62 11.94
C SER A 243 -19.28 9.59 12.28
N GLY A 244 -18.38 9.89 11.34
CA GLY A 244 -17.16 10.68 11.57
C GLY A 244 -16.07 9.95 12.38
N GLU A 245 -16.34 8.72 12.84
CA GLU A 245 -15.43 7.96 13.72
C GLU A 245 -14.21 7.41 13.00
N ARG A 246 -14.32 7.19 11.68
CA ARG A 246 -13.23 6.64 10.86
C ARG A 246 -13.03 7.49 9.62
N CYS A 247 -11.86 8.11 9.54
CA CYS A 247 -11.37 8.77 8.34
C CYS A 247 -10.27 7.93 7.71
N VAL A 248 -10.30 7.81 6.38
CA VAL A 248 -9.29 7.09 5.61
C VAL A 248 -8.68 8.01 4.57
N PHE A 249 -7.38 7.87 4.39
CA PHE A 249 -6.71 8.41 3.22
C PHE A 249 -7.11 7.59 1.99
N LEU A 250 -7.69 8.25 0.99
CA LEU A 250 -8.09 7.60 -0.25
C LEU A 250 -6.95 7.57 -1.27
N ARG A 251 -6.34 8.73 -1.52
CA ARG A 251 -5.28 8.96 -2.52
C ARG A 251 -4.60 10.32 -2.33
N ALA A 252 -3.43 10.52 -2.94
CA ALA A 252 -2.90 11.84 -3.27
C ALA A 252 -3.25 12.17 -4.73
N VAL A 253 -3.43 13.45 -5.03
CA VAL A 253 -3.46 14.00 -6.38
C VAL A 253 -2.12 14.67 -6.61
N GLU A 254 -1.41 14.23 -7.64
CA GLU A 254 -0.04 14.70 -7.94
C GLU A 254 0.12 15.13 -9.41
N ALA A 255 -0.81 14.72 -10.28
CA ALA A 255 -0.74 15.04 -11.70
C ALA A 255 -1.16 16.48 -11.99
N VAL A 256 -0.31 17.21 -12.73
CA VAL A 256 -0.59 18.57 -13.19
C VAL A 256 -1.88 18.59 -14.03
N GLY A 257 -2.78 19.50 -13.68
CA GLY A 257 -4.07 19.73 -14.31
C GLY A 257 -5.20 18.82 -13.80
N ASP A 258 -4.94 17.89 -12.87
CA ASP A 258 -5.96 16.95 -12.42
C ASP A 258 -7.08 17.62 -11.61
N PRO A 259 -8.36 17.26 -11.86
CA PRO A 259 -9.49 17.90 -11.20
C PRO A 259 -9.76 17.37 -9.79
N ILE A 260 -9.77 18.29 -8.84
CA ILE A 260 -10.11 18.11 -7.43
C ILE A 260 -11.43 18.84 -7.16
N GLY A 261 -12.33 18.24 -6.36
CA GLY A 261 -13.57 18.92 -5.98
C GLY A 261 -14.66 18.95 -7.06
N TRP A 262 -14.72 17.95 -7.96
CA TRP A 262 -15.79 17.79 -8.98
C TRP A 262 -17.22 17.82 -8.43
N SER A 263 -17.40 17.67 -7.11
CA SER A 263 -18.63 17.98 -6.38
C SER A 263 -19.23 19.34 -6.72
N ALA A 264 -18.42 20.32 -7.12
CA ALA A 264 -18.86 21.64 -7.54
C ALA A 264 -19.88 21.61 -8.70
N LEU A 265 -19.87 20.54 -9.50
CA LEU A 265 -20.74 20.35 -10.68
C LEU A 265 -21.77 19.23 -10.50
N VAL A 266 -21.94 18.72 -9.28
CA VAL A 266 -22.82 17.57 -9.00
C VAL A 266 -23.64 17.85 -7.75
N ASP A 267 -24.96 17.80 -7.89
CA ASP A 267 -25.90 18.03 -6.79
C ASP A 267 -25.66 17.06 -5.61
N PRO A 268 -25.84 17.51 -4.35
CA PRO A 268 -26.36 18.82 -3.93
C PRO A 268 -25.26 19.91 -3.82
N ARG A 269 -24.19 19.84 -4.64
CA ARG A 269 -23.04 20.75 -4.61
C ARG A 269 -22.39 20.84 -3.23
N ARG A 270 -22.13 19.66 -2.67
CA ARG A 270 -21.33 19.48 -1.45
C ARG A 270 -20.12 18.60 -1.71
N TYR A 271 -19.00 18.94 -1.11
CA TYR A 271 -17.79 18.13 -1.19
C TYR A 271 -18.05 16.74 -0.60
N ARG A 272 -17.70 15.70 -1.37
CA ARG A 272 -17.95 14.29 -1.00
C ARG A 272 -16.78 13.63 -0.28
N THR A 273 -15.67 14.34 -0.21
CA THR A 273 -14.41 13.97 0.42
C THR A 273 -13.82 15.23 1.02
N SER A 274 -12.85 15.10 1.92
CA SER A 274 -11.97 16.22 2.29
C SER A 274 -10.74 16.24 1.40
N ALA A 275 -10.15 17.42 1.25
CA ALA A 275 -8.87 17.61 0.57
C ALA A 275 -7.96 18.50 1.43
N PHE A 276 -6.69 18.16 1.49
CA PHE A 276 -5.66 18.88 2.24
C PHE A 276 -4.32 18.80 1.53
N ALA A 277 -3.47 19.80 1.70
CA ALA A 277 -2.14 19.78 1.11
C ALA A 277 -1.21 18.86 1.93
N ILE A 278 -0.46 17.98 1.25
CA ILE A 278 0.53 17.10 1.89
C ILE A 278 1.86 17.85 2.07
N ASP A 279 2.23 18.63 1.07
CA ASP A 279 3.34 19.57 1.04
C ASP A 279 2.85 20.93 0.54
N VAL A 280 3.77 21.86 0.26
CA VAL A 280 3.39 23.12 -0.40
C VAL A 280 2.81 22.75 -1.77
N ALA A 281 1.60 23.21 -2.04
CA ALA A 281 0.90 22.92 -3.28
C ALA A 281 0.25 24.18 -3.85
N HIS A 282 0.14 24.23 -5.18
CA HIS A 282 -0.53 25.31 -5.88
C HIS A 282 -1.71 24.73 -6.67
N VAL A 283 -2.84 25.43 -6.62
CA VAL A 283 -4.05 25.01 -7.34
C VAL A 283 -4.65 26.18 -8.09
N VAL A 284 -5.30 25.88 -9.22
CA VAL A 284 -6.21 26.81 -9.88
C VAL A 284 -7.63 26.55 -9.38
N ALA A 285 -8.19 27.51 -8.65
CA ALA A 285 -9.58 27.51 -8.21
C ALA A 285 -10.49 28.10 -9.31
N MET A 286 -11.50 27.33 -9.71
CA MET A 286 -12.51 27.71 -10.68
C MET A 286 -13.88 27.77 -10.00
N PRO A 287 -14.55 28.94 -9.94
CA PRO A 287 -15.82 29.08 -9.26
C PRO A 287 -16.92 28.19 -9.86
N SER A 288 -17.65 27.47 -9.01
CA SER A 288 -18.71 26.54 -9.44
C SER A 288 -19.87 27.26 -10.12
N ASN A 289 -20.24 28.44 -9.62
CA ASN A 289 -21.28 29.28 -10.23
C ASN A 289 -20.90 29.71 -11.65
N THR A 290 -19.64 30.01 -11.91
CA THR A 290 -19.13 30.37 -13.25
C THR A 290 -19.33 29.20 -14.22
N LEU A 291 -18.93 28.00 -13.81
CA LEU A 291 -19.09 26.79 -14.62
C LEU A 291 -20.57 26.43 -14.83
N GLU A 292 -21.40 26.60 -13.81
CA GLU A 292 -22.84 26.36 -13.88
C GLU A 292 -23.51 27.31 -14.89
N HIS A 293 -23.23 28.61 -14.82
CA HIS A 293 -23.74 29.59 -15.77
C HIS A 293 -23.28 29.27 -17.20
N LEU A 294 -22.03 28.82 -17.38
CA LEU A 294 -21.53 28.39 -18.69
C LEU A 294 -22.32 27.19 -19.22
N CYS A 295 -22.61 26.21 -18.37
CA CYS A 295 -23.40 25.03 -18.75
C CYS A 295 -24.84 25.42 -19.13
N GLU A 296 -25.46 26.36 -18.41
CA GLU A 296 -26.83 26.80 -18.68
C GLU A 296 -26.94 27.66 -19.94
N GLN A 297 -25.96 28.54 -20.19
CA GLN A 297 -25.95 29.41 -21.37
C GLN A 297 -25.56 28.67 -22.65
N LYS A 298 -24.70 27.65 -22.54
CA LYS A 298 -24.22 26.82 -23.66
C LYS A 298 -24.33 25.34 -23.30
N PRO A 299 -25.53 24.75 -23.40
CA PRO A 299 -25.76 23.37 -22.96
C PRO A 299 -24.89 22.34 -23.69
N GLU A 300 -24.47 22.59 -24.93
CA GLU A 300 -23.52 21.73 -25.66
C GLU A 300 -22.16 21.65 -24.94
N LEU A 301 -21.67 22.77 -24.40
CA LEU A 301 -20.46 22.80 -23.57
C LEU A 301 -20.71 22.15 -22.22
N GLY A 302 -21.88 22.38 -21.62
CA GLY A 302 -22.26 21.74 -20.36
C GLY A 302 -22.28 20.22 -20.46
N VAL A 303 -22.81 19.66 -21.56
CA VAL A 303 -22.75 18.23 -21.88
C VAL A 303 -21.31 17.73 -21.94
N GLN A 304 -20.41 18.46 -22.60
CA GLN A 304 -18.99 18.09 -22.67
C GLN A 304 -18.33 18.06 -21.29
N ILE A 305 -18.56 19.09 -20.47
CA ILE A 305 -18.04 19.19 -19.10
C ILE A 305 -18.60 18.07 -18.22
N LEU A 306 -19.91 17.83 -18.23
CA LEU A 306 -20.53 16.79 -17.41
C LEU A 306 -20.16 15.37 -17.84
N ARG A 307 -19.82 15.14 -19.12
CA ARG A 307 -19.22 13.88 -19.57
C ARG A 307 -17.82 13.66 -18.99
N ARG A 308 -17.02 14.73 -18.81
CA ARG A 308 -15.71 14.64 -18.14
C ARG A 308 -15.86 14.40 -16.64
N VAL A 309 -16.81 15.06 -15.98
CA VAL A 309 -17.21 14.76 -14.60
C VAL A 309 -17.62 13.29 -14.46
N LEU A 310 -18.45 12.79 -15.38
CA LEU A 310 -18.88 11.38 -15.40
C LEU A 310 -17.70 10.42 -15.55
N ARG A 311 -16.75 10.74 -16.44
CA ARG A 311 -15.50 9.97 -16.59
C ARG A 311 -14.72 9.92 -15.27
N ALA A 312 -14.61 11.05 -14.57
CA ALA A 312 -13.87 11.14 -13.32
C ALA A 312 -14.55 10.34 -12.19
N ILE A 313 -15.88 10.42 -12.05
CA ILE A 313 -16.64 9.64 -11.04
C ILE A 313 -16.59 8.15 -11.36
N SER A 314 -16.82 7.78 -12.61
CA SER A 314 -16.82 6.38 -13.03
C SER A 314 -15.46 5.69 -12.90
N SER A 315 -14.37 6.39 -13.22
CA SER A 315 -13.00 5.90 -12.99
C SER A 315 -12.79 5.57 -11.52
N ARG A 316 -13.18 6.48 -10.62
CA ARG A 316 -13.09 6.31 -9.17
C ARG A 316 -13.96 5.16 -8.66
N LEU A 317 -15.20 5.04 -9.14
CA LEU A 317 -16.11 3.94 -8.76
C LEU A 317 -15.55 2.58 -9.16
N ARG A 318 -15.03 2.48 -10.38
CA ARG A 318 -14.40 1.25 -10.89
C ARG A 318 -13.19 0.86 -10.04
N PHE A 319 -12.35 1.84 -9.73
CA PHE A 319 -11.16 1.63 -8.92
C PHE A 319 -11.48 1.24 -7.47
N THR A 320 -12.45 1.90 -6.82
CA THR A 320 -12.93 1.54 -5.48
C THR A 320 -13.38 0.08 -5.43
N ARG A 321 -14.15 -0.38 -6.43
CA ARG A 321 -14.60 -1.77 -6.51
C ARG A 321 -13.47 -2.77 -6.69
N ILE A 322 -12.48 -2.45 -7.52
CA ILE A 322 -11.30 -3.30 -7.70
C ILE A 322 -10.47 -3.35 -6.42
N ARG A 323 -10.30 -2.23 -5.70
CA ARG A 323 -9.66 -2.22 -4.37
C ARG A 323 -10.39 -3.11 -3.36
N MET A 324 -11.74 -3.11 -3.37
CA MET A 324 -12.53 -4.00 -2.51
C MET A 324 -12.22 -5.48 -2.82
N VAL A 325 -12.13 -5.82 -4.11
CA VAL A 325 -11.76 -7.17 -4.56
C VAL A 325 -10.33 -7.52 -4.13
N ALA A 326 -9.36 -6.67 -4.45
CA ALA A 326 -7.94 -6.89 -4.14
C ALA A 326 -7.73 -7.13 -2.64
N ARG A 327 -8.38 -6.34 -1.78
CA ARG A 327 -8.29 -6.49 -0.32
C ARG A 327 -8.96 -7.77 0.19
N ARG A 328 -10.13 -8.12 -0.34
CA ARG A 328 -10.88 -9.30 0.11
C ARG A 328 -10.17 -10.61 -0.22
N TYR A 329 -9.43 -10.65 -1.32
CA TYR A 329 -8.82 -11.88 -1.83
C TYR A 329 -7.28 -11.92 -1.80
N GLY A 330 -6.61 -10.79 -1.49
CA GLY A 330 -5.14 -10.72 -1.42
C GLY A 330 -4.44 -10.76 -2.78
N GLU A 331 -5.05 -10.13 -3.79
CA GLU A 331 -4.73 -10.35 -5.21
C GLU A 331 -4.42 -9.05 -5.95
N GLN A 332 -3.34 -8.36 -5.56
CA GLN A 332 -2.95 -7.10 -6.20
C GLN A 332 -2.63 -7.27 -7.68
N VAL A 333 -2.03 -8.41 -8.08
CA VAL A 333 -1.67 -8.69 -9.48
C VAL A 333 -2.93 -8.87 -10.34
N GLN A 334 -3.89 -9.69 -9.89
CA GLN A 334 -5.14 -9.92 -10.63
C GLN A 334 -6.02 -8.68 -10.65
N ALA A 335 -6.02 -7.90 -9.57
CA ALA A 335 -6.67 -6.60 -9.54
C ALA A 335 -6.04 -5.63 -10.56
N MET A 336 -4.71 -5.67 -10.72
CA MET A 336 -4.02 -4.89 -11.74
C MET A 336 -4.39 -5.35 -13.16
N ARG A 337 -4.41 -6.66 -13.41
CA ARG A 337 -4.90 -7.23 -14.69
C ARG A 337 -6.31 -6.72 -15.00
N ALA A 338 -7.23 -6.81 -14.04
CA ALA A 338 -8.61 -6.36 -14.22
C ALA A 338 -8.73 -4.84 -14.52
N ILE A 339 -7.90 -3.98 -13.91
CA ILE A 339 -7.88 -2.54 -14.24
C ILE A 339 -7.45 -2.33 -15.69
N LEU A 340 -6.39 -3.01 -16.11
CA LEU A 340 -5.81 -2.84 -17.44
C LEU A 340 -6.72 -3.44 -18.52
N ASP A 341 -7.32 -4.60 -18.29
CA ASP A 341 -8.28 -5.23 -19.21
C ASP A 341 -9.50 -4.33 -19.45
N GLN A 342 -9.99 -3.67 -18.40
CA GLN A 342 -11.09 -2.70 -18.52
C GLN A 342 -10.71 -1.43 -19.28
N ALA A 343 -9.41 -1.15 -19.40
CA ALA A 343 -8.89 -0.03 -20.16
C ALA A 343 -8.25 -0.44 -21.50
N ALA A 344 -8.23 -1.72 -21.84
CA ALA A 344 -7.49 -2.26 -22.98
C ALA A 344 -7.86 -1.60 -24.31
N GLU A 345 -9.16 -1.33 -24.53
CA GLU A 345 -9.63 -0.65 -25.75
C GLU A 345 -9.18 0.82 -25.86
N SER A 346 -8.78 1.44 -24.75
CA SER A 346 -8.35 2.86 -24.69
C SER A 346 -6.85 3.03 -24.45
N LEU A 347 -6.12 1.92 -24.25
CA LEU A 347 -4.70 1.92 -23.93
C LEU A 347 -3.88 1.73 -25.21
N PRO A 348 -2.84 2.56 -25.47
CA PRO A 348 -1.97 2.33 -26.62
C PRO A 348 -1.36 0.94 -26.60
N VAL A 349 -1.25 0.29 -27.76
CA VAL A 349 -0.64 -1.06 -27.88
C VAL A 349 0.84 -1.09 -27.44
N SER A 350 1.52 0.06 -27.51
CA SER A 350 2.91 0.24 -27.09
C SER A 350 3.06 0.63 -25.61
N SER A 351 1.96 0.77 -24.88
CA SER A 351 2.01 1.26 -23.49
C SER A 351 2.84 0.35 -22.60
N ALA A 352 3.67 0.93 -21.73
CA ALA A 352 4.40 0.19 -20.71
C ALA A 352 3.46 -0.49 -19.71
N LEU A 353 2.23 -0.01 -19.57
CA LEU A 353 1.23 -0.56 -18.65
C LEU A 353 0.92 -2.04 -18.90
N HIS A 354 1.01 -2.50 -20.16
CA HIS A 354 0.84 -3.92 -20.50
C HIS A 354 1.86 -4.85 -19.82
N LYS A 355 3.03 -4.33 -19.45
CA LYS A 355 4.09 -5.11 -18.79
C LYS A 355 3.85 -5.25 -17.29
N ILE A 356 3.08 -4.35 -16.68
CA ILE A 356 2.96 -4.24 -15.22
C ILE A 356 2.49 -5.54 -14.57
N PRO A 357 1.42 -6.22 -15.04
CA PRO A 357 1.01 -7.49 -14.43
C PRO A 357 2.11 -8.55 -14.41
N HIS A 358 2.94 -8.60 -15.44
CA HIS A 358 4.04 -9.56 -15.57
C HIS A 358 5.21 -9.20 -14.65
N LEU A 359 5.55 -7.91 -14.55
CA LEU A 359 6.60 -7.43 -13.65
C LEU A 359 6.21 -7.61 -12.18
N LEU A 360 4.92 -7.63 -11.86
CA LEU A 360 4.41 -7.88 -10.51
C LEU A 360 4.43 -9.36 -10.10
N GLU A 361 4.59 -10.30 -11.04
CA GLU A 361 4.61 -11.74 -10.75
C GLU A 361 5.91 -12.19 -10.06
N ASN A 362 7.00 -11.44 -10.28
CA ASN A 362 8.29 -11.74 -9.67
C ASN A 362 8.76 -10.57 -8.81
N ARG A 363 9.15 -10.89 -7.57
CA ARG A 363 9.67 -9.90 -6.64
C ARG A 363 10.88 -9.12 -7.16
N LEU A 364 11.71 -9.75 -7.98
CA LEU A 364 12.95 -9.17 -8.50
C LEU A 364 12.68 -8.11 -9.58
N THR A 365 11.48 -8.12 -10.18
CA THR A 365 11.05 -7.17 -11.22
C THR A 365 10.11 -6.11 -10.67
N LEU A 366 9.82 -6.09 -9.36
CA LEU A 366 8.93 -5.10 -8.77
C LEU A 366 9.48 -3.67 -8.92
N ALA A 367 10.80 -3.48 -8.78
CA ALA A 367 11.42 -2.17 -8.98
C ALA A 367 11.18 -1.65 -10.40
N ASP A 368 11.29 -2.53 -11.41
CA ASP A 368 11.00 -2.19 -12.81
C ASP A 368 9.51 -1.86 -13.00
N ALA A 369 8.61 -2.57 -12.30
CA ALA A 369 7.18 -2.29 -12.34
C ALA A 369 6.88 -0.88 -11.84
N PHE A 370 7.39 -0.52 -10.66
CA PHE A 370 7.19 0.82 -10.07
C PHE A 370 7.85 1.90 -10.92
N HIS A 371 9.05 1.66 -11.44
CA HIS A 371 9.71 2.61 -12.34
C HIS A 371 8.90 2.86 -13.62
N ALA A 372 8.36 1.80 -14.24
CA ALA A 372 7.51 1.91 -15.42
C ALA A 372 6.19 2.65 -15.12
N LEU A 373 5.58 2.41 -13.96
CA LEU A 373 4.39 3.15 -13.51
C LEU A 373 4.70 4.63 -13.33
N GLU A 374 5.80 4.97 -12.67
CA GLU A 374 6.21 6.35 -12.42
C GLU A 374 6.50 7.12 -13.71
N LEU A 375 7.26 6.52 -14.64
CA LEU A 375 7.49 7.11 -15.97
C LEU A 375 6.18 7.30 -16.74
N THR A 376 5.28 6.31 -16.68
CA THR A 376 3.98 6.41 -17.35
C THR A 376 3.10 7.48 -16.73
N ARG A 377 3.15 7.64 -15.40
CA ARG A 377 2.45 8.71 -14.67
C ARG A 377 2.95 10.10 -15.09
N ALA A 378 4.26 10.25 -15.29
CA ALA A 378 4.89 11.51 -15.67
C ALA A 378 4.67 11.87 -17.16
N HIS A 379 4.79 10.89 -18.06
CA HIS A 379 4.92 11.17 -19.50
C HIS A 379 3.85 10.51 -20.39
N GLY A 380 2.97 9.69 -19.82
CA GLY A 380 1.91 9.03 -20.57
C GLY A 380 0.85 10.00 -21.10
N ASN A 381 -0.01 9.52 -22.00
CA ASN A 381 -1.23 10.26 -22.35
C ASN A 381 -2.22 10.28 -21.16
N ALA A 382 -3.32 11.03 -21.27
CA ALA A 382 -4.29 11.19 -20.18
C ALA A 382 -4.83 9.85 -19.62
N THR A 383 -5.08 8.85 -20.48
CA THR A 383 -5.53 7.51 -20.05
C THR A 383 -4.43 6.78 -19.29
N GLU A 384 -3.21 6.79 -19.84
CA GLU A 384 -2.04 6.14 -19.25
C GLU A 384 -1.68 6.74 -17.90
N ARG A 385 -1.63 8.08 -17.79
CA ARG A 385 -1.33 8.78 -16.53
C ARG A 385 -2.32 8.42 -15.44
N ASN A 386 -3.62 8.51 -15.74
CA ASN A 386 -4.67 8.14 -14.79
C ASN A 386 -4.59 6.65 -14.40
N LEU A 387 -4.31 5.74 -15.33
CA LEU A 387 -4.17 4.32 -14.97
C LEU A 387 -2.92 4.06 -14.13
N ALA A 388 -1.79 4.69 -14.44
CA ALA A 388 -0.56 4.56 -13.68
C ALA A 388 -0.73 5.07 -12.25
N GLU A 389 -1.36 6.24 -12.07
CA GLU A 389 -1.66 6.80 -10.75
C GLU A 389 -2.55 5.86 -9.91
N LEU A 390 -3.64 5.37 -10.51
CA LEU A 390 -4.50 4.38 -9.86
C LEU A 390 -3.75 3.07 -9.54
N SER A 391 -2.85 2.64 -10.42
CA SER A 391 -2.03 1.44 -10.19
C SER A 391 -1.11 1.62 -8.99
N LEU A 392 -0.42 2.76 -8.89
CA LEU A 392 0.45 3.09 -7.76
C LEU A 392 -0.33 3.14 -6.44
N GLU A 393 -1.55 3.69 -6.45
CA GLU A 393 -2.45 3.67 -5.29
C GLU A 393 -2.86 2.25 -4.87
N LEU A 394 -3.13 1.36 -5.83
CA LEU A 394 -3.50 -0.02 -5.55
C LEU A 394 -2.32 -0.81 -4.96
N LEU A 395 -1.11 -0.51 -5.42
CA LEU A 395 0.11 -1.25 -5.15
C LEU A 395 0.91 -0.72 -3.96
N GLN A 396 0.37 0.21 -3.16
CA GLN A 396 1.07 0.80 -2.01
C GLN A 396 1.66 -0.24 -1.05
N ASP A 397 0.92 -1.30 -0.71
CA ASP A 397 1.40 -2.36 0.17
C ASP A 397 2.54 -3.17 -0.48
N VAL A 398 2.46 -3.39 -1.80
CA VAL A 398 3.51 -4.06 -2.58
C VAL A 398 4.76 -3.19 -2.65
N HIS A 399 4.60 -1.86 -2.77
CA HIS A 399 5.72 -0.92 -2.77
C HIS A 399 6.44 -0.93 -1.43
N ARG A 400 5.71 -0.93 -0.31
CA ARG A 400 6.30 -1.05 1.03
C ARG A 400 7.10 -2.33 1.19
N GLU A 401 6.60 -3.44 0.65
CA GLU A 401 7.29 -4.72 0.63
C GLU A 401 8.57 -4.70 -0.23
N LEU A 402 8.54 -4.02 -1.37
CA LEU A 402 9.72 -3.79 -2.20
C LEU A 402 10.77 -2.96 -1.45
N GLN A 403 10.37 -1.85 -0.82
CA GLN A 403 11.29 -0.98 -0.06
C GLN A 403 12.00 -1.75 1.06
N PHE A 404 11.25 -2.56 1.81
CA PHE A 404 11.82 -3.44 2.83
C PHE A 404 12.82 -4.45 2.21
N TYR A 405 12.47 -5.05 1.08
CA TYR A 405 13.35 -5.99 0.39
C TYR A 405 14.64 -5.35 -0.13
N GLN A 406 14.57 -4.14 -0.70
CA GLN A 406 15.75 -3.37 -1.11
C GLN A 406 16.61 -2.96 0.09
N GLY A 407 15.98 -2.68 1.24
CA GLY A 407 16.68 -2.49 2.50
C GLY A 407 17.48 -3.73 2.93
N LEU A 408 16.94 -4.94 2.75
CA LEU A 408 17.67 -6.19 2.98
C LEU A 408 18.87 -6.34 2.03
N GLN A 409 18.71 -6.01 0.74
CA GLN A 409 19.81 -6.01 -0.23
C GLN A 409 20.91 -5.03 0.20
N LYS A 410 20.54 -3.79 0.55
CA LYS A 410 21.47 -2.78 1.08
C LYS A 410 22.20 -3.27 2.33
N ALA A 411 21.50 -3.92 3.26
CA ALA A 411 22.10 -4.47 4.48
C ALA A 411 23.15 -5.54 4.18
N TYR A 412 22.86 -6.44 3.23
CA TYR A 412 23.82 -7.45 2.77
C TYR A 412 25.04 -6.82 2.08
N GLU A 413 24.80 -5.92 1.12
CA GLU A 413 25.87 -5.27 0.34
C GLU A 413 26.79 -4.42 1.22
N THR A 414 26.24 -3.75 2.25
CA THR A 414 27.02 -2.95 3.21
C THR A 414 28.13 -3.77 3.88
N VAL A 415 27.88 -5.06 4.13
CA VAL A 415 28.88 -5.95 4.74
C VAL A 415 29.71 -6.64 3.67
N ALA A 416 29.07 -7.25 2.68
CA ALA A 416 29.74 -8.05 1.65
C ALA A 416 30.71 -7.21 0.81
N ASN A 417 30.32 -5.97 0.48
CA ASN A 417 31.09 -5.05 -0.34
C ASN A 417 31.82 -3.98 0.48
N ALA A 418 31.91 -4.12 1.81
CA ALA A 418 32.69 -3.19 2.63
C ALA A 418 34.13 -3.06 2.06
N PRO A 419 34.72 -1.85 2.03
CA PRO A 419 36.11 -1.67 1.66
C PRO A 419 37.06 -2.54 2.51
N ALA A 420 38.13 -3.06 1.89
CA ALA A 420 39.04 -4.01 2.54
C ALA A 420 39.89 -3.39 3.67
N ASP A 421 40.00 -2.07 3.70
CA ASP A 421 40.69 -1.28 4.72
C ASP A 421 39.84 -1.00 5.97
N LEU A 422 38.52 -1.27 5.92
CA LEU A 422 37.68 -1.17 7.10
C LEU A 422 37.94 -2.33 8.06
N SER A 423 38.16 -1.98 9.33
CA SER A 423 38.22 -2.97 10.40
C SER A 423 36.86 -3.66 10.59
N PRO A 424 36.82 -4.93 11.06
CA PRO A 424 35.56 -5.62 11.34
C PRO A 424 34.64 -4.86 12.31
N ALA A 425 35.20 -4.09 13.25
CA ALA A 425 34.42 -3.25 14.15
C ALA A 425 33.68 -2.11 13.43
N GLN A 426 34.33 -1.48 12.44
CA GLN A 426 33.70 -0.46 11.59
C GLN A 426 32.61 -1.08 10.71
N VAL A 427 32.85 -2.26 10.13
CA VAL A 427 31.85 -2.98 9.33
C VAL A 427 30.64 -3.37 10.20
N ARG A 428 30.86 -3.89 11.41
CA ARG A 428 29.76 -4.17 12.36
C ARG A 428 28.96 -2.91 12.69
N ARG A 429 29.62 -1.77 12.90
CA ARG A 429 28.93 -0.48 13.15
C ARG A 429 28.05 -0.06 11.97
N GLN A 430 28.56 -0.14 10.76
CA GLN A 430 27.79 0.15 9.54
C GLN A 430 26.60 -0.82 9.40
N SER A 431 26.82 -2.11 9.67
CA SER A 431 25.75 -3.11 9.71
C SER A 431 24.64 -2.72 10.70
N MET A 432 25.00 -2.33 11.94
CA MET A 432 24.00 -1.91 12.94
C MET A 432 23.19 -0.70 12.47
N GLN A 433 23.84 0.29 11.86
CA GLN A 433 23.15 1.48 11.36
C GLN A 433 22.15 1.15 10.25
N VAL A 434 22.53 0.31 9.29
CA VAL A 434 21.64 -0.09 8.20
C VAL A 434 20.47 -0.94 8.70
N PHE A 435 20.70 -1.80 9.72
CA PHE A 435 19.59 -2.53 10.35
C PHE A 435 18.66 -1.63 11.16
N ILE A 436 19.17 -0.59 11.82
CA ILE A 436 18.31 0.44 12.45
C ILE A 436 17.42 1.09 11.39
N GLU A 437 18.01 1.57 10.28
CA GLU A 437 17.24 2.16 9.16
C GLU A 437 16.20 1.19 8.60
N LEU A 438 16.52 -0.11 8.54
CA LEU A 438 15.62 -1.16 8.06
C LEU A 438 14.43 -1.42 8.99
N PHE A 439 14.66 -1.45 10.31
CA PHE A 439 13.64 -1.80 11.31
C PHE A 439 12.78 -0.61 11.74
N GLU A 440 13.30 0.61 11.71
CA GLU A 440 12.59 1.82 12.14
C GLU A 440 11.18 2.01 11.53
N PRO A 441 10.96 1.82 10.21
CA PRO A 441 9.64 2.02 9.62
C PRO A 441 8.66 0.85 9.85
N LEU A 442 9.07 -0.23 10.52
CA LEU A 442 8.24 -1.42 10.76
C LEU A 442 7.47 -1.32 12.08
N SER A 443 6.44 -2.15 12.24
CA SER A 443 5.74 -2.30 13.52
C SER A 443 6.53 -3.23 14.43
N TRP A 444 7.08 -2.70 15.52
CA TRP A 444 7.81 -3.49 16.52
C TRP A 444 7.54 -2.97 17.94
N ARG A 445 7.76 -3.82 18.94
CA ARG A 445 7.60 -3.49 20.36
C ARG A 445 8.77 -4.03 21.17
N THR A 446 9.27 -3.23 22.10
CA THR A 446 10.29 -3.67 23.05
C THR A 446 9.85 -3.45 24.49
N ALA A 447 10.40 -4.23 25.42
CA ALA A 447 10.19 -4.08 26.86
C ALA A 447 11.40 -4.62 27.65
N GLY A 448 11.60 -4.13 28.87
CA GLY A 448 12.63 -4.64 29.78
C GLY A 448 14.04 -4.08 29.53
N GLU A 449 14.21 -3.13 28.61
CA GLU A 449 15.52 -2.54 28.30
C GLU A 449 16.18 -1.89 29.52
N GLU A 450 15.37 -1.43 30.49
CA GLU A 450 15.82 -0.92 31.78
C GLU A 450 16.53 -1.98 32.65
N LEU A 451 16.33 -3.27 32.36
CA LEU A 451 17.01 -4.38 33.04
C LEU A 451 18.39 -4.67 32.46
N LEU A 452 18.77 -4.05 31.34
CA LEU A 452 20.10 -4.22 30.76
C LEU A 452 21.18 -3.73 31.74
N PRO A 453 22.27 -4.50 31.95
CA PRO A 453 23.38 -4.04 32.79
C PRO A 453 23.91 -2.66 32.37
N ASP A 454 24.44 -1.88 33.31
CA ASP A 454 24.97 -0.55 32.99
C ASP A 454 26.25 -0.61 32.14
N THR A 455 27.05 -1.65 32.33
CA THR A 455 28.29 -1.88 31.59
C THR A 455 28.11 -2.94 30.51
N PRO A 456 28.67 -2.74 29.30
CA PRO A 456 28.65 -3.75 28.25
C PRO A 456 29.68 -4.87 28.53
N GLY A 457 29.76 -5.86 27.65
CA GLY A 457 30.58 -7.07 27.86
C GLY A 457 29.81 -8.22 28.49
N ASN A 458 28.51 -8.33 28.17
CA ASN A 458 27.60 -9.33 28.68
C ASN A 458 27.34 -10.44 27.65
N ILE A 459 26.92 -11.61 28.12
CA ILE A 459 26.42 -12.69 27.28
C ILE A 459 24.90 -12.53 27.17
N VAL A 460 24.42 -12.22 25.97
CA VAL A 460 23.00 -12.11 25.66
C VAL A 460 22.54 -13.42 25.05
N ILE A 461 21.65 -14.13 25.76
CA ILE A 461 21.02 -15.34 25.23
C ILE A 461 19.66 -14.99 24.63
N MET A 462 19.35 -15.56 23.47
CA MET A 462 18.06 -15.35 22.81
C MET A 462 17.51 -16.61 22.18
N ASN A 463 16.18 -16.71 22.10
CA ASN A 463 15.57 -17.71 21.21
C ASN A 463 15.80 -17.32 19.74
N HIS A 464 15.84 -18.29 18.83
CA HIS A 464 16.18 -18.05 17.43
C HIS A 464 15.07 -18.51 16.49
N LEU A 465 14.62 -17.60 15.63
CA LEU A 465 13.47 -17.82 14.78
C LEU A 465 13.87 -18.08 13.33
N GLU A 466 13.04 -18.86 12.62
CA GLU A 466 13.13 -18.97 11.18
C GLU A 466 12.87 -17.63 10.51
N ASN A 467 13.31 -17.46 9.27
CA ASN A 467 12.97 -16.29 8.48
C ASN A 467 11.85 -16.62 7.50
N HIS A 468 10.92 -15.68 7.30
CA HIS A 468 9.93 -15.79 6.24
C HIS A 468 10.61 -15.85 4.86
N MET A 469 10.11 -16.68 3.95
CA MET A 469 10.71 -16.88 2.61
C MET A 469 10.81 -15.58 1.80
N ASP A 470 9.88 -14.65 2.00
CA ASP A 470 9.94 -13.30 1.41
C ASP A 470 11.15 -12.46 1.87
N THR A 471 12.01 -12.92 2.77
CA THR A 471 13.23 -12.21 3.16
C THR A 471 14.49 -12.75 2.48
N MET A 472 14.35 -13.83 1.70
CA MET A 472 15.47 -14.45 0.97
C MET A 472 15.97 -13.57 -0.18
N LEU A 473 17.27 -13.31 -0.18
CA LEU A 473 17.96 -12.54 -1.22
C LEU A 473 18.11 -13.34 -2.52
N PRO A 474 18.44 -12.69 -3.66
CA PRO A 474 18.48 -13.37 -4.97
C PRO A 474 19.52 -14.50 -5.06
N ASN A 475 20.57 -14.43 -4.23
CA ASN A 475 21.60 -15.46 -4.09
C ASN A 475 21.28 -16.50 -3.00
N GLU A 476 20.00 -16.64 -2.64
CA GLU A 476 19.48 -17.52 -1.59
C GLU A 476 19.96 -17.17 -0.16
N PHE A 477 20.66 -16.04 0.02
CA PHE A 477 21.13 -15.61 1.32
C PHE A 477 19.97 -15.18 2.24
N ARG A 478 20.03 -15.61 3.50
CA ARG A 478 19.05 -15.33 4.56
C ARG A 478 19.70 -14.55 5.69
N LEU A 479 19.36 -13.28 5.81
CA LEU A 479 19.75 -12.44 6.95
C LEU A 479 18.94 -12.86 8.17
N THR A 480 19.60 -13.10 9.30
CA THR A 480 18.94 -13.53 10.56
C THR A 480 18.36 -12.31 11.28
N LEU A 481 17.10 -11.98 10.98
CA LEU A 481 16.51 -10.68 11.32
C LEU A 481 16.29 -10.50 12.81
N ASP A 482 15.92 -11.56 13.52
CA ASP A 482 15.72 -11.57 14.96
C ASP A 482 16.97 -11.12 15.75
N SER A 483 18.11 -11.72 15.45
CA SER A 483 19.38 -11.47 16.10
C SER A 483 20.01 -10.17 15.62
N HIS A 484 19.77 -9.76 14.37
CA HIS A 484 20.09 -8.40 13.93
C HIS A 484 19.23 -7.35 14.65
N PHE A 485 17.95 -7.62 14.93
CA PHE A 485 17.10 -6.72 15.71
C PHE A 485 17.61 -6.57 17.14
N VAL A 486 17.86 -7.67 17.86
CA VAL A 486 18.44 -7.61 19.21
C VAL A 486 19.80 -6.89 19.20
N SER A 487 20.62 -7.15 18.20
CA SER A 487 21.93 -6.51 18.09
C SER A 487 21.86 -5.00 17.86
N SER A 488 20.99 -4.57 16.94
CA SER A 488 20.94 -3.18 16.47
C SER A 488 19.96 -2.30 17.26
N MET A 489 18.75 -2.79 17.52
CA MET A 489 17.67 -2.04 18.15
C MET A 489 17.73 -2.04 19.68
N ILE A 490 18.35 -3.06 20.29
CA ILE A 490 18.46 -3.16 21.76
C ILE A 490 19.90 -2.86 22.20
N LEU A 491 20.86 -3.71 21.81
CA LEU A 491 22.21 -3.65 22.37
C LEU A 491 22.99 -2.45 21.85
N TYR A 492 23.03 -2.24 20.54
CA TYR A 492 23.80 -1.15 19.96
C TYR A 492 23.24 0.23 20.37
N ARG A 493 21.92 0.39 20.45
CA ARG A 493 21.29 1.62 20.98
C ARG A 493 21.64 1.88 22.44
N ARG A 494 21.65 0.85 23.29
CA ARG A 494 21.98 0.98 24.72
C ARG A 494 23.45 1.32 24.94
N TYR A 495 24.36 0.63 24.26
CA TYR A 495 25.79 0.64 24.61
C TYR A 495 26.68 1.40 23.64
N GLY A 496 26.21 1.72 22.43
CA GLY A 496 27.02 2.34 21.37
C GLY A 496 28.12 1.43 20.79
N GLU A 497 28.21 0.18 21.25
CA GLU A 497 29.20 -0.82 20.85
C GLU A 497 28.53 -1.99 20.14
N ALA A 498 29.00 -2.30 18.92
CA ALA A 498 28.36 -3.32 18.09
C ALA A 498 28.67 -4.72 18.64
N PRO A 499 27.64 -5.53 18.95
CA PRO A 499 27.85 -6.84 19.55
C PRO A 499 28.51 -7.82 18.57
N VAL A 500 29.10 -8.88 19.11
CA VAL A 500 29.65 -9.99 18.34
C VAL A 500 28.74 -11.18 18.48
N ARG A 501 28.36 -11.78 17.35
CA ARG A 501 27.43 -12.90 17.34
C ARG A 501 28.19 -14.23 17.30
N VAL A 502 27.63 -15.23 17.97
CA VAL A 502 28.05 -16.63 17.81
C VAL A 502 27.18 -17.26 16.73
N VAL A 503 27.82 -17.68 15.64
CA VAL A 503 27.15 -18.23 14.47
C VAL A 503 27.66 -19.65 14.19
N ARG A 504 26.78 -20.50 13.68
CA ARG A 504 27.18 -21.84 13.25
C ARG A 504 28.02 -21.72 11.97
N LYS A 505 29.14 -22.43 11.89
CA LYS A 505 29.95 -22.49 10.66
C LYS A 505 29.06 -23.03 9.52
N PRO A 506 28.95 -22.32 8.38
CA PRO A 506 28.20 -22.79 7.21
C PRO A 506 28.78 -24.10 6.67
N GLU A 507 27.95 -24.89 5.96
CA GLU A 507 28.41 -26.09 5.25
C GLU A 507 29.23 -25.71 4.00
N THR A 508 30.03 -26.66 3.51
CA THR A 508 31.06 -26.53 2.44
C THR A 508 30.59 -25.90 1.11
N GLY A 509 29.29 -25.78 0.87
CA GLY A 509 28.71 -25.14 -0.33
C GLY A 509 28.33 -23.65 -0.17
N TRP A 510 28.46 -23.06 1.02
CA TRP A 510 27.88 -21.75 1.35
C TRP A 510 28.93 -20.64 1.46
N PHE A 511 29.81 -20.52 0.47
CA PHE A 511 30.92 -19.54 0.47
C PHE A 511 30.47 -18.09 0.75
N GLY A 512 29.35 -17.65 0.14
CA GLY A 512 28.81 -16.31 0.37
C GLY A 512 28.37 -16.06 1.81
N TYR A 513 27.89 -17.09 2.52
CA TYR A 513 27.57 -16.99 3.96
C TYR A 513 28.80 -16.84 4.82
N GLN A 514 29.83 -17.63 4.51
CA GLN A 514 31.09 -17.54 5.23
C GLN A 514 31.72 -16.16 5.04
N GLN A 515 31.85 -15.69 3.80
CA GLN A 515 32.43 -14.39 3.49
C GLN A 515 31.71 -13.25 4.23
N TYR A 516 30.38 -13.26 4.27
CA TYR A 516 29.60 -12.23 4.98
C TYR A 516 29.92 -12.20 6.48
N PHE A 517 29.94 -13.34 7.16
CA PHE A 517 30.21 -13.40 8.60
C PHE A 517 31.69 -13.17 8.94
N ASP A 518 32.61 -13.57 8.07
CA ASP A 518 34.04 -13.30 8.21
C ASP A 518 34.34 -11.80 8.20
N ARG A 519 33.66 -11.02 7.33
CA ARG A 519 33.78 -9.54 7.32
C ARG A 519 33.38 -8.90 8.65
N LEU A 520 32.49 -9.55 9.40
CA LEU A 520 32.00 -9.07 10.69
C LEU A 520 32.84 -9.57 11.87
N ASP A 521 33.81 -10.45 11.64
CA ASP A 521 34.61 -11.12 12.70
C ASP A 521 33.69 -11.73 13.79
N TYR A 522 32.66 -12.45 13.34
CA TYR A 522 31.79 -13.23 14.22
C TYR A 522 32.44 -14.54 14.64
N LEU A 523 31.98 -15.11 15.75
CA LEU A 523 32.56 -16.31 16.34
C LEU A 523 31.85 -17.56 15.80
N TYR A 524 32.63 -18.50 15.25
CA TYR A 524 32.07 -19.75 14.74
C TYR A 524 31.95 -20.86 15.79
N VAL A 525 30.87 -21.62 15.69
CA VAL A 525 30.72 -22.94 16.33
C VAL A 525 30.51 -24.01 15.26
N TYR A 526 31.29 -25.10 15.36
CA TYR A 526 31.31 -26.18 14.37
C TYR A 526 30.28 -27.26 14.71
N PRO A 527 29.37 -27.63 13.78
CA PRO A 527 28.34 -28.64 14.02
C PRO A 527 28.81 -30.09 13.85
N GLY A 528 30.03 -30.31 13.34
CA GLY A 528 30.55 -31.63 12.97
C GLY A 528 31.93 -31.53 12.35
N ASP A 529 32.12 -32.20 11.20
CA ASP A 529 33.37 -32.22 10.44
C ASP A 529 33.76 -30.80 9.95
N VAL A 530 35.06 -30.57 9.84
CA VAL A 530 35.66 -29.30 9.39
C VAL A 530 36.13 -29.48 7.96
N ASP A 531 35.83 -28.51 7.12
CA ASP A 531 36.23 -28.46 5.71
C ASP A 531 37.75 -28.65 5.55
N GLU A 532 38.18 -29.34 4.49
CA GLU A 532 39.59 -29.59 4.20
C GLU A 532 40.38 -28.30 3.91
N GLU A 533 39.70 -27.24 3.46
CA GLU A 533 40.32 -25.95 3.18
C GLU A 533 40.18 -24.93 4.34
N ASP A 534 39.48 -25.28 5.43
CA ASP A 534 39.35 -24.40 6.60
C ASP A 534 40.65 -24.40 7.42
N GLN A 535 41.11 -23.20 7.79
CA GLN A 535 42.32 -23.01 8.62
C GLN A 535 42.29 -23.78 9.95
N ASP A 536 41.10 -24.15 10.44
CA ASP A 536 40.90 -24.90 11.67
C ASP A 536 40.77 -26.43 11.46
N GLN A 537 40.96 -26.93 10.23
CA GLN A 537 40.91 -28.37 9.89
C GLN A 537 41.91 -29.18 10.74
N ALA A 538 43.14 -28.66 10.87
CA ALA A 538 44.21 -29.31 11.60
C ALA A 538 44.02 -29.30 13.13
N LEU A 539 43.01 -28.57 13.63
CA LEU A 539 42.75 -28.46 15.06
C LEU A 539 41.88 -29.62 15.55
N THR A 540 42.13 -30.09 16.77
CA THR A 540 41.20 -30.99 17.45
C THR A 540 39.96 -30.21 17.91
N ARG A 541 38.84 -30.90 18.11
CA ARG A 541 37.61 -30.30 18.68
C ARG A 541 37.89 -29.55 20.00
N GLU A 542 38.78 -30.09 20.82
CA GLU A 542 39.20 -29.48 22.08
C GLU A 542 39.96 -28.17 21.86
N ARG A 543 40.92 -28.14 20.94
CA ARG A 543 41.66 -26.92 20.58
C ARG A 543 40.74 -25.84 19.98
N ARG A 544 39.80 -26.20 19.12
CA ARG A 544 38.80 -25.26 18.58
C ARG A 544 37.92 -24.66 19.68
N ASN A 545 37.45 -25.49 20.61
CA ASN A 545 36.68 -24.99 21.76
C ASN A 545 37.50 -24.05 22.63
N HIS A 546 38.78 -24.35 22.86
CA HIS A 546 39.67 -23.49 23.64
C HIS A 546 39.85 -22.13 22.96
N GLN A 547 40.18 -22.10 21.66
CA GLN A 547 40.32 -20.86 20.89
C GLN A 547 39.01 -20.06 20.84
N PHE A 548 37.86 -20.73 20.71
CA PHE A 548 36.55 -20.07 20.79
C PHE A 548 36.38 -19.35 22.14
N VAL A 549 36.66 -20.02 23.25
CA VAL A 549 36.54 -19.44 24.60
C VAL A 549 37.51 -18.28 24.78
N GLU A 550 38.77 -18.42 24.35
CA GLU A 550 39.77 -17.35 24.43
C GLU A 550 39.33 -16.10 23.65
N ARG A 551 38.88 -16.26 22.39
CA ARG A 551 38.39 -15.14 21.57
C ARG A 551 37.14 -14.52 22.18
N ALA A 552 36.17 -15.33 22.58
CA ALA A 552 34.94 -14.86 23.22
C ALA A 552 35.23 -14.06 24.51
N ALA A 553 36.12 -14.55 25.36
CA ALA A 553 36.58 -13.85 26.56
C ALA A 553 37.24 -12.50 26.22
N ALA A 554 38.05 -12.45 25.16
CA ALA A 554 38.67 -11.20 24.71
C ALA A 554 37.64 -10.18 24.20
N HIS A 555 36.58 -10.62 23.53
CA HIS A 555 35.47 -9.73 23.14
C HIS A 555 34.74 -9.17 24.37
N LEU A 556 34.36 -10.02 25.33
CA LEU A 556 33.68 -9.62 26.55
C LEU A 556 34.50 -8.62 27.38
N ARG A 557 35.80 -8.90 27.58
CA ARG A 557 36.72 -7.98 28.30
C ARG A 557 36.93 -6.66 27.58
N ALA A 558 36.79 -6.64 26.25
CA ALA A 558 36.83 -5.42 25.45
C ALA A 558 35.47 -4.67 25.43
N GLY A 559 34.51 -5.07 26.26
CA GLY A 559 33.19 -4.43 26.33
C GLY A 559 32.26 -4.78 25.18
N ARG A 560 32.54 -5.83 24.40
CA ARG A 560 31.67 -6.28 23.31
C ARG A 560 30.72 -7.37 23.83
N ASN A 561 29.41 -7.09 23.79
CA ASN A 561 28.40 -8.08 24.14
C ASN A 561 28.44 -9.25 23.16
N LEU A 562 28.21 -10.47 23.65
CA LEU A 562 28.09 -11.67 22.84
C LEU A 562 26.63 -12.07 22.70
N VAL A 563 26.13 -12.24 21.47
CA VAL A 563 24.76 -12.72 21.23
C VAL A 563 24.81 -14.20 20.86
N ILE A 564 24.12 -15.04 21.63
CA ILE A 564 24.14 -16.49 21.51
C ILE A 564 22.72 -17.05 21.51
N ALA A 565 22.40 -17.88 20.51
CA ALA A 565 21.17 -18.67 20.50
C ALA A 565 21.46 -20.08 21.06
N PRO A 566 21.13 -20.37 22.34
CA PRO A 566 21.50 -21.65 22.97
C PRO A 566 20.81 -22.86 22.32
N GLU A 567 19.68 -22.68 21.63
CA GLU A 567 18.97 -23.73 20.88
C GLU A 567 19.80 -24.31 19.73
N GLY A 568 20.68 -23.48 19.14
CA GLY A 568 21.54 -23.85 18.01
C GLY A 568 20.80 -24.20 16.70
N ARG A 569 19.47 -24.16 16.69
CA ARG A 569 18.57 -24.29 15.54
C ARG A 569 17.51 -23.19 15.64
N CYS A 570 16.97 -22.79 14.51
CA CYS A 570 15.81 -21.92 14.45
C CYS A 570 14.51 -22.74 14.42
N SER A 571 13.41 -22.15 14.87
CA SER A 571 12.04 -22.68 14.77
C SER A 571 11.03 -21.54 14.55
N SER A 572 9.75 -21.86 14.37
CA SER A 572 8.70 -20.84 14.36
C SER A 572 8.50 -20.26 15.76
N THR A 573 7.92 -19.05 15.84
CA THR A 573 7.68 -18.37 17.13
C THR A 573 6.95 -19.25 18.15
N GLU A 574 5.96 -20.03 17.70
CA GLU A 574 5.12 -20.87 18.55
C GLU A 574 5.83 -22.16 19.03
N ASN A 575 6.89 -22.56 18.32
CA ASN A 575 7.66 -23.77 18.60
C ASN A 575 9.04 -23.45 19.20
N SER A 576 9.25 -22.19 19.57
CA SER A 576 10.47 -21.70 20.20
C SER A 576 10.21 -21.51 21.71
N PRO A 577 11.16 -21.85 22.60
CA PRO A 577 12.49 -22.38 22.32
C PRO A 577 12.54 -23.91 22.17
N GLY A 578 13.47 -24.39 21.34
CA GLY A 578 13.94 -25.78 21.34
C GLY A 578 14.97 -26.09 22.44
N PRO A 579 15.59 -27.28 22.42
CA PRO A 579 16.53 -27.72 23.46
C PRO A 579 17.77 -26.83 23.58
N PHE A 580 18.04 -26.30 24.77
CA PHE A 580 19.21 -25.46 25.02
C PHE A 580 20.51 -26.26 25.13
N ARG A 581 21.59 -25.70 24.58
CA ARG A 581 22.96 -26.22 24.71
C ARG A 581 23.69 -25.50 25.84
N ALA A 582 24.52 -26.24 26.57
CA ALA A 582 25.31 -25.73 27.69
C ALA A 582 26.45 -24.74 27.31
N GLY A 583 26.67 -24.46 26.02
CA GLY A 583 27.85 -23.74 25.54
C GLY A 583 27.99 -22.31 26.06
N ALA A 584 26.92 -21.52 26.01
CA ALA A 584 26.90 -20.14 26.51
C ALA A 584 27.22 -20.07 28.01
N PHE A 585 26.72 -21.03 28.79
CA PHE A 585 26.89 -21.09 30.23
C PHE A 585 28.30 -21.54 30.62
N ARG A 586 28.87 -22.52 29.90
CA ARG A 586 30.28 -22.90 30.07
C ARG A 586 31.22 -21.74 29.76
N LEU A 587 30.90 -20.94 28.74
CA LEU A 587 31.64 -19.73 28.43
C LEU A 587 31.56 -18.72 29.58
N ALA A 588 30.37 -18.46 30.13
CA ALA A 588 30.21 -17.56 31.28
C ALA A 588 31.10 -17.97 32.47
N ALA A 589 31.15 -19.26 32.79
CA ALA A 589 31.99 -19.81 33.86
C ALA A 589 33.50 -19.68 33.60
N ALA A 590 33.92 -19.61 32.33
CA ALA A 590 35.32 -19.60 31.94
C ALA A 590 35.92 -18.18 31.82
N VAL A 591 35.10 -17.13 32.00
CA VAL A 591 35.51 -15.74 31.85
C VAL A 591 35.59 -15.06 33.21
N ASP A 592 36.69 -14.37 33.45
CA ASP A 592 36.93 -13.55 34.63
C ASP A 592 37.14 -12.07 34.22
N PRO A 593 36.40 -11.10 34.80
CA PRO A 593 35.27 -11.29 35.71
C PRO A 593 34.07 -11.97 35.05
N GLU A 594 33.28 -12.71 35.83
CA GLU A 594 32.09 -13.42 35.33
C GLU A 594 31.08 -12.44 34.70
N PRO A 595 30.75 -12.61 33.40
CA PRO A 595 29.83 -11.72 32.70
C PRO A 595 28.38 -11.96 33.14
N TRP A 596 27.53 -10.94 33.00
CA TRP A 596 26.08 -11.15 33.12
C TRP A 596 25.57 -11.97 31.94
N ILE A 597 24.64 -12.87 32.23
CA ILE A 597 23.81 -13.55 31.24
C ILE A 597 22.47 -12.80 31.18
N VAL A 598 22.16 -12.25 30.01
CA VAL A 598 20.96 -11.43 29.76
C VAL A 598 20.01 -12.22 28.87
N PRO A 599 18.85 -12.68 29.36
CA PRO A 599 17.86 -13.35 28.52
C PRO A 599 17.05 -12.34 27.70
N VAL A 600 16.86 -12.61 26.40
CA VAL A 600 16.05 -11.80 25.49
C VAL A 600 15.12 -12.69 24.67
N ALA A 601 13.81 -12.60 24.89
CA ALA A 601 12.84 -13.35 24.09
C ALA A 601 12.31 -12.51 22.93
N VAL A 602 12.26 -13.10 21.74
CA VAL A 602 11.76 -12.47 20.51
C VAL A 602 10.56 -13.22 19.95
N ALA A 603 9.67 -12.49 19.28
CA ALA A 603 8.47 -13.05 18.65
C ALA A 603 8.19 -12.44 17.26
N ASN A 604 7.60 -13.26 16.39
CA ASN A 604 7.08 -12.95 15.06
C ASN A 604 8.10 -12.58 13.96
N PHE A 605 9.40 -12.75 14.19
CA PHE A 605 10.42 -12.53 13.14
C PHE A 605 10.38 -13.60 12.03
N ASP A 606 9.69 -14.73 12.27
CA ASP A 606 9.37 -15.77 11.28
C ASP A 606 8.18 -15.45 10.39
N LYS A 607 7.45 -14.37 10.69
CA LYS A 607 6.30 -13.91 9.92
C LYS A 607 6.70 -12.85 8.90
N ARG A 608 5.72 -12.30 8.18
CA ARG A 608 5.94 -11.23 7.21
C ARG A 608 6.04 -9.87 7.93
N LEU A 609 7.26 -9.38 8.15
CA LEU A 609 7.54 -8.20 8.97
C LEU A 609 6.80 -6.92 8.54
N THR A 610 6.45 -6.76 7.27
CA THR A 610 5.68 -5.60 6.77
C THR A 610 4.21 -5.60 7.19
N ARG A 611 3.70 -6.73 7.72
CA ARG A 611 2.29 -6.95 8.10
C ARG A 611 2.12 -7.48 9.52
N THR A 612 3.20 -7.65 10.27
CA THR A 612 3.18 -8.27 11.59
C THR A 612 4.01 -7.45 12.55
N THR A 613 3.44 -7.17 13.73
CA THR A 613 4.19 -6.55 14.81
C THR A 613 5.17 -7.56 15.38
N THR A 614 6.46 -7.25 15.35
CA THR A 614 7.49 -8.05 16.05
C THR A 614 7.67 -7.56 17.48
N ALA A 615 8.20 -8.42 18.35
CA ALA A 615 8.47 -8.04 19.72
C ALA A 615 9.78 -8.60 20.24
N ALA A 616 10.41 -7.87 21.16
CA ALA A 616 11.57 -8.34 21.91
C ALA A 616 11.47 -7.89 23.38
N ILE A 617 11.68 -8.80 24.32
CA ILE A 617 11.64 -8.51 25.76
C ILE A 617 12.97 -8.92 26.39
N VAL A 618 13.60 -7.98 27.08
CA VAL A 618 14.77 -8.25 27.95
C VAL A 618 14.27 -8.68 29.33
N PHE A 619 14.85 -9.74 29.88
CA PHE A 619 14.54 -10.25 31.21
C PHE A 619 15.70 -10.02 32.18
N THR A 620 15.43 -10.24 33.46
CA THR A 620 16.38 -10.01 34.55
C THR A 620 17.71 -10.75 34.30
N PRO A 621 18.85 -10.03 34.22
CA PRO A 621 20.15 -10.65 34.07
C PRO A 621 20.55 -11.44 35.32
N PHE A 622 21.37 -12.46 35.13
CA PHE A 622 21.91 -13.28 36.22
C PHE A 622 23.37 -13.67 35.96
N ARG A 623 24.05 -14.12 37.00
CA ARG A 623 25.37 -14.77 36.91
C ARG A 623 25.20 -16.28 37.08
N LEU A 624 25.97 -17.08 36.35
CA LEU A 624 25.84 -18.53 36.46
C LEU A 624 26.16 -19.02 37.87
N SER A 625 27.17 -18.42 38.51
CA SER A 625 27.57 -18.72 39.90
C SER A 625 26.45 -18.54 40.93
N GLN A 626 25.39 -17.78 40.62
CA GLN A 626 24.22 -17.62 41.49
C GLN A 626 23.30 -18.86 41.47
N HIS A 627 23.41 -19.70 40.45
CA HIS A 627 22.51 -20.84 40.21
C HIS A 627 23.23 -22.19 40.17
N VAL A 628 24.53 -22.21 39.84
CA VAL A 628 25.35 -23.43 39.75
C VAL A 628 26.65 -23.20 40.54
N ALA A 629 26.81 -23.93 41.65
CA ALA A 629 27.94 -23.77 42.56
C ALA A 629 29.28 -24.24 41.95
N ASP A 630 29.26 -25.37 41.23
CA ASP A 630 30.40 -25.88 40.46
C ASP A 630 30.00 -26.04 38.98
N PRO A 631 30.40 -25.10 38.10
CA PRO A 631 30.15 -25.20 36.66
C PRO A 631 30.81 -26.43 35.99
N GLY A 632 31.77 -27.08 36.65
CA GLY A 632 32.37 -28.34 36.23
C GLY A 632 31.46 -29.56 36.44
N ASP A 633 30.47 -29.46 37.34
CA ASP A 633 29.44 -30.48 37.54
C ASP A 633 28.47 -30.49 36.35
N ARG A 634 28.65 -31.50 35.49
CA ARG A 634 27.86 -31.68 34.27
C ARG A 634 26.37 -31.88 34.57
N THR A 635 26.02 -32.50 35.68
CA THR A 635 24.63 -32.79 36.06
C THR A 635 23.95 -31.51 36.54
N ALA A 636 24.60 -30.78 37.47
CA ALA A 636 24.06 -29.52 37.98
C ALA A 636 23.87 -28.47 36.86
N LEU A 637 24.83 -28.37 35.94
CA LEU A 637 24.73 -27.49 34.78
C LEU A 637 23.61 -27.93 33.81
N PHE A 638 23.48 -29.23 33.56
CA PHE A 638 22.41 -29.76 32.70
C PHE A 638 21.02 -29.47 33.29
N ASP A 639 20.83 -29.71 34.58
CA ASP A 639 19.57 -29.45 35.26
C ASP A 639 19.21 -27.95 35.26
N PHE A 640 20.21 -27.08 35.45
CA PHE A 640 20.03 -25.64 35.32
C PHE A 640 19.58 -25.23 33.91
N VAL A 641 20.27 -25.73 32.87
CA VAL A 641 19.96 -25.40 31.48
C VAL A 641 18.55 -25.84 31.09
N ASN A 642 18.11 -27.03 31.53
CA ASN A 642 16.75 -27.51 31.26
C ASN A 642 15.68 -26.68 31.98
N ARG A 643 15.93 -26.29 33.25
CA ARG A 643 15.01 -25.39 33.96
C ARG A 643 14.90 -24.03 33.26
N LEU A 644 16.05 -23.45 32.89
CA LEU A 644 16.08 -22.17 32.18
C LEU A 644 15.36 -22.25 30.83
N GLN A 645 15.53 -23.34 30.07
CA GLN A 645 14.79 -23.56 28.83
C GLN A 645 13.27 -23.53 29.07
N HIS A 646 12.78 -24.21 30.10
CA HIS A 646 11.36 -24.20 30.45
C HIS A 646 10.86 -22.81 30.85
N ASP A 647 11.63 -22.06 31.65
CA ASP A 647 11.28 -20.66 31.97
C ASP A 647 11.21 -19.79 30.70
N TYR A 648 12.09 -20.08 29.74
CA TYR A 648 12.19 -19.36 28.47
C TYR A 648 10.97 -19.59 27.56
N GLU A 649 10.28 -20.73 27.65
CA GLU A 649 8.97 -20.94 26.99
C GLU A 649 7.98 -19.86 27.45
N GLY A 650 7.93 -19.57 28.75
CA GLY A 650 7.12 -18.48 29.30
C GLY A 650 7.56 -17.09 28.84
N TYR A 651 8.86 -16.89 28.60
CA TYR A 651 9.39 -15.63 28.10
C TYR A 651 8.95 -15.37 26.64
N VAL A 652 8.98 -16.39 25.79
CA VAL A 652 8.47 -16.30 24.41
C VAL A 652 6.97 -16.01 24.39
N GLN A 653 6.18 -16.65 25.25
CA GLN A 653 4.73 -16.36 25.37
C GLN A 653 4.45 -14.90 25.75
N ARG A 654 5.29 -14.31 26.62
CA ARG A 654 5.18 -12.88 26.95
C ARG A 654 5.55 -11.98 25.77
N ALA A 655 6.55 -12.34 24.97
CA ALA A 655 6.89 -11.62 23.75
C ALA A 655 5.75 -11.68 22.71
N ILE A 656 5.10 -12.84 22.55
CA ILE A 656 3.90 -13.01 21.71
C ILE A 656 2.77 -12.09 22.22
N ALA A 657 2.52 -12.08 23.52
CA ALA A 657 1.50 -11.22 24.12
C ALA A 657 1.80 -9.72 23.88
N LEU A 658 3.07 -9.31 24.00
CA LEU A 658 3.49 -7.94 23.71
C LEU A 658 3.24 -7.57 22.25
N ALA A 659 3.55 -8.46 21.31
CA ALA A 659 3.29 -8.22 19.89
C ALA A 659 1.81 -8.06 19.54
N ASN A 660 0.91 -8.69 20.31
CA ASN A 660 -0.55 -8.68 20.10
C ASN A 660 -1.31 -7.60 20.88
N SER A 661 -0.70 -7.04 21.93
CA SER A 661 -1.17 -5.78 22.53
C SER A 661 -1.03 -4.63 21.55
#